data_AF-A0A4C1XGY8-F1
#
_entry.id   AF-A0A4C1XGY8-F1
#
_cell.length_a   1.000
_cell.length_b   1.000
_cell.length_c   1.000
_cell.angle_alpha   90.00
_cell.angle_beta   90.00
_cell.angle_gamma   90.00
#
_symmetry.space_group_name_H-M   'P 1'
#
loop_
_entity.id
_entity.type
_entity.pdbx_description
1 polymer ?
#
loop_
_entity_poly.entity_id
_entity_poly.type
_entity_poly.pdbx_seq_one_letter_code
_entity_poly.pdbx_strand_id
1 'polypeptide(L)'
;MGSFSKFVSDICKSWDRSGRDQFIKSVSQLIKDEEKTPVFTKSDRLSGLSQIVYNLLLSGIRGLLRKDAVVCTLRDITILHSDIPSIILDVICILDAETCSDGQNEERTNFCYIVRETESFMSDKLLKERLEIDTLQDVGTLKNKIFYTKFIKIKTKLYYKQRKFNLFREESEGYAKLISELNQELDEGTEWKTLLEITQSLIGCFNLDPNRVLDVILESFEARPHLDTLFISLIQNYMADPHVIAEVLGFKLSNMEIEECKEPPPLMIVVALLLQHQVVFLDDIYPWLRPDDSIMAREAEKEVKAAQEYIRRLNVISTKGPQTNGPTEIIEEKTDPQDYWSNQKLVLCEALLHVGAWREFAGMAARLPHSPSAPRIATALAKMLHALIEPLYRQQCRVAPKILGNPTPLLTSPLAPPPCKTFEDMKHTVIPAIIILGPSIHYDPVLMYKIIRILRTSRSLVEDSLHYEALTILDAAILPALTLMDGNCCMAEEVYTLLKLYPYQCRYCLYSRWKNESGERLPALMRVRGNSLQRIKHIMKRVSKENIKPQGRLIGKLSHAAPAFLFDYMLLQIQTYDNLIGPVVESLKYLTSLSLDVLGYCLLEALSAGRTPQGGAAHPPWLQALAAFAGAAFKKHNIELTALLQFVANRLKAHQR
;
A
#
# COMPACT_ATOMS: atom_id res chain seq x y z
N MET A 1 40.01 -47.12 -45.30
CA MET A 1 41.37 -47.62 -44.97
C MET A 1 42.19 -48.13 -46.17
N GLY A 2 41.59 -48.78 -47.19
CA GLY A 2 42.33 -49.27 -48.37
C GLY A 2 43.03 -48.18 -49.21
N SER A 3 42.41 -47.00 -49.36
CA SER A 3 43.00 -45.85 -50.09
C SER A 3 44.23 -45.26 -49.37
N PHE A 4 44.19 -45.15 -48.04
CA PHE A 4 45.30 -44.61 -47.24
C PHE A 4 46.52 -45.54 -47.23
N SER A 5 46.31 -46.85 -47.08
CA SER A 5 47.41 -47.83 -47.14
C SER A 5 48.11 -47.83 -48.50
N LYS A 6 47.35 -47.68 -49.59
CA LYS A 6 47.87 -47.56 -50.96
C LYS A 6 48.66 -46.25 -51.15
N PHE A 7 48.15 -45.12 -50.67
CA PHE A 7 48.85 -43.83 -50.68
C PHE A 7 50.17 -43.87 -49.91
N VAL A 8 50.19 -44.50 -48.73
CA VAL A 8 51.39 -44.67 -47.90
C VAL A 8 52.43 -45.57 -48.59
N SER A 9 51.99 -46.64 -49.25
CA SER A 9 52.89 -47.55 -49.98
C SER A 9 53.49 -46.91 -51.24
N ASP A 10 52.69 -46.20 -52.04
CA ASP A 10 53.05 -45.76 -53.38
C ASP A 10 53.76 -44.40 -53.40
N ILE A 11 53.36 -43.48 -52.51
CA ILE A 11 53.77 -42.07 -52.57
C ILE A 11 54.61 -41.67 -51.34
N CYS A 12 54.24 -42.13 -50.15
CA CYS A 12 54.88 -41.71 -48.89
C CYS A 12 56.29 -42.30 -48.71
N LYS A 13 56.55 -43.54 -49.14
CA LYS A 13 57.87 -44.19 -49.05
C LYS A 13 58.93 -43.60 -49.99
N SER A 14 58.51 -42.96 -51.09
CA SER A 14 59.37 -42.37 -52.13
C SER A 14 59.34 -40.83 -52.11
N TRP A 15 58.83 -40.22 -51.03
CA TRP A 15 58.50 -38.79 -50.96
C TRP A 15 59.65 -37.85 -51.31
N ASP A 16 60.86 -38.12 -50.79
CA ASP A 16 62.05 -37.29 -51.04
C ASP A 16 62.69 -37.50 -52.44
N ARG A 17 62.32 -38.56 -53.18
CA ARG A 17 62.90 -38.88 -54.51
C ARG A 17 61.97 -38.55 -55.68
N SER A 18 60.67 -38.83 -55.57
CA SER A 18 59.69 -38.60 -56.66
C SER A 18 58.24 -38.47 -56.20
N GLY A 19 57.92 -38.82 -54.94
CA GLY A 19 56.54 -38.83 -54.44
C GLY A 19 55.87 -37.45 -54.41
N ARG A 20 56.61 -36.38 -54.06
CA ARG A 20 56.08 -35.00 -54.07
C ARG A 20 55.65 -34.55 -55.47
N ASP A 21 56.48 -34.80 -56.47
CA ASP A 21 56.16 -34.40 -57.86
C ASP A 21 55.03 -35.24 -58.45
N GLN A 22 54.93 -36.52 -58.08
CA GLN A 22 53.80 -37.37 -58.45
C GLN A 22 52.49 -36.89 -57.81
N PHE A 23 52.54 -36.43 -56.57
CA PHE A 23 51.39 -35.87 -55.86
C PHE A 23 50.89 -34.58 -56.51
N ILE A 24 51.80 -33.62 -56.76
CA ILE A 24 51.46 -32.34 -57.40
C ILE A 24 50.95 -32.57 -58.83
N LYS A 25 51.52 -33.51 -59.59
CA LYS A 25 51.02 -33.89 -60.92
C LYS A 25 49.62 -34.51 -60.86
N SER A 26 49.34 -35.37 -59.88
CA SER A 26 48.02 -35.98 -59.71
C SER A 26 46.97 -34.92 -59.37
N VAL A 27 47.29 -33.99 -58.48
CA VAL A 27 46.43 -32.85 -58.12
C VAL A 27 46.24 -31.92 -59.32
N SER A 28 47.30 -31.61 -60.07
CA SER A 28 47.24 -30.78 -61.28
C SER A 28 46.43 -31.43 -62.41
N GLN A 29 46.47 -32.77 -62.54
CA GLN A 29 45.64 -33.50 -63.50
C GLN A 29 44.16 -33.45 -63.12
N LEU A 30 43.84 -33.54 -61.83
CA LEU A 30 42.47 -33.42 -61.33
C LEU A 30 41.91 -32.00 -61.45
N ILE A 31 42.77 -30.97 -61.42
CA ILE A 31 42.39 -29.56 -61.59
C ILE A 31 42.28 -29.17 -63.06
N LYS A 32 43.08 -29.76 -63.95
CA LYS A 32 43.10 -29.43 -65.39
C LYS A 32 41.80 -29.76 -66.12
N ASP A 33 40.90 -30.53 -65.50
CA ASP A 33 39.77 -31.08 -66.22
C ASP A 33 38.52 -30.19 -66.32
N GLU A 34 38.24 -29.16 -65.49
CA GLU A 34 37.03 -28.30 -65.70
C GLU A 34 37.03 -26.86 -65.14
N GLU A 35 36.23 -26.01 -65.80
CA GLU A 35 35.89 -24.61 -65.49
C GLU A 35 34.91 -24.41 -64.31
N LYS A 36 34.46 -25.49 -63.63
CA LYS A 36 33.54 -25.40 -62.48
C LYS A 36 33.99 -26.33 -61.34
N THR A 37 34.45 -25.71 -60.24
CA THR A 37 34.77 -26.29 -58.91
C THR A 37 35.53 -27.64 -58.90
N PRO A 38 36.76 -27.70 -58.35
CA PRO A 38 37.64 -28.87 -58.42
C PRO A 38 37.19 -30.10 -57.59
N VAL A 39 35.99 -30.08 -57.01
CA VAL A 39 35.38 -31.16 -56.20
C VAL A 39 34.64 -32.19 -57.07
N PHE A 40 34.09 -31.76 -58.20
CA PHE A 40 33.30 -32.60 -59.09
C PHE A 40 34.02 -32.83 -60.42
N THR A 41 33.89 -34.03 -60.95
CA THR A 41 34.27 -34.34 -62.34
C THR A 41 33.12 -34.01 -63.29
N LYS A 42 33.38 -33.99 -64.61
CA LYS A 42 32.36 -33.78 -65.67
C LYS A 42 31.12 -34.70 -65.56
N SER A 43 31.22 -35.76 -64.77
CA SER A 43 30.18 -36.79 -64.56
C SER A 43 29.42 -36.65 -63.23
N ASP A 44 29.54 -35.50 -62.55
CA ASP A 44 28.96 -35.23 -61.22
C ASP A 44 29.47 -36.21 -60.12
N ARG A 45 30.56 -36.91 -60.39
CA ARG A 45 31.23 -37.81 -59.43
C ARG A 45 32.36 -37.04 -58.73
N LEU A 46 32.54 -37.33 -57.44
CA LEU A 46 33.60 -36.76 -56.61
C LEU A 46 34.98 -37.02 -57.25
N SER A 47 35.77 -35.95 -57.45
CA SER A 47 37.08 -35.98 -58.10
C SER A 47 38.15 -36.73 -57.28
N GLY A 48 37.85 -37.13 -56.05
CA GLY A 48 38.79 -37.77 -55.12
C GLY A 48 39.84 -36.81 -54.56
N LEU A 49 39.80 -35.52 -54.92
CA LEU A 49 40.73 -34.49 -54.46
C LEU A 49 40.73 -34.35 -52.93
N SER A 50 39.55 -34.30 -52.31
CA SER A 50 39.40 -34.23 -50.85
C SER A 50 40.00 -35.45 -50.14
N GLN A 51 39.86 -36.65 -50.72
CA GLN A 51 40.44 -37.89 -50.18
C GLN A 51 41.98 -37.91 -50.29
N ILE A 52 42.53 -37.37 -51.38
CA ILE A 52 43.98 -37.28 -51.61
C ILE A 52 44.60 -36.27 -50.63
N VAL A 53 43.94 -35.11 -50.43
CA VAL A 53 44.33 -34.09 -49.45
C VAL A 53 44.20 -34.63 -48.02
N TYR A 54 43.12 -35.35 -47.70
CA TYR A 54 42.92 -36.01 -46.42
C TYR A 54 44.03 -37.03 -46.14
N ASN A 55 44.38 -37.87 -47.12
CA ASN A 55 45.45 -38.85 -46.96
C ASN A 55 46.81 -38.17 -46.72
N LEU A 56 47.11 -37.06 -47.42
CA LEU A 56 48.33 -36.28 -47.20
C LEU A 56 48.40 -35.70 -45.78
N LEU A 57 47.33 -35.04 -45.34
CA LEU A 57 47.25 -34.44 -44.01
C LEU A 57 47.33 -35.51 -42.92
N LEU A 58 46.62 -36.63 -43.08
CA LEU A 58 46.66 -37.76 -42.15
C LEU A 58 48.06 -38.41 -42.06
N SER A 59 48.81 -38.49 -43.17
CA SER A 59 50.21 -38.93 -43.17
C SER A 59 51.14 -37.98 -42.43
N GLY A 60 50.87 -36.67 -42.47
CA GLY A 60 51.57 -35.66 -41.67
C GLY A 60 51.25 -35.75 -40.18
N ILE A 61 49.97 -35.96 -39.85
CA ILE A 61 49.49 -36.06 -38.47
C ILE A 61 50.05 -37.31 -37.76
N ARG A 62 50.07 -38.46 -38.45
CA ARG A 62 50.62 -39.74 -37.94
C ARG A 62 52.16 -39.82 -37.95
N GLY A 63 52.86 -38.76 -38.35
CA GLY A 63 54.32 -38.68 -38.34
C GLY A 63 55.04 -39.48 -39.44
N LEU A 64 54.33 -39.95 -40.46
CA LEU A 64 54.92 -40.67 -41.61
C LEU A 64 55.64 -39.73 -42.58
N LEU A 65 55.30 -38.44 -42.57
CA LEU A 65 55.93 -37.38 -43.35
C LEU A 65 56.41 -36.24 -42.45
N ARG A 66 57.52 -35.59 -42.84
CA ARG A 66 57.98 -34.37 -42.17
C ARG A 66 56.93 -33.26 -42.30
N LYS A 67 56.61 -32.61 -41.18
CA LYS A 67 55.57 -31.56 -41.08
C LYS A 67 55.78 -30.44 -42.11
N ASP A 68 57.01 -29.97 -42.25
CA ASP A 68 57.39 -28.91 -43.21
C ASP A 68 57.15 -29.33 -44.67
N ALA A 69 57.30 -30.62 -44.98
CA ALA A 69 57.08 -31.12 -46.33
C ALA A 69 55.57 -31.14 -46.69
N VAL A 70 54.71 -31.43 -45.71
CA VAL A 70 53.25 -31.36 -45.87
C VAL A 70 52.81 -29.89 -46.03
N VAL A 71 53.30 -28.98 -45.19
CA VAL A 71 52.99 -27.55 -45.30
C VAL A 71 53.45 -26.96 -46.64
N CYS A 72 54.66 -27.29 -47.09
CA CYS A 72 55.17 -26.82 -48.38
C CYS A 72 54.33 -27.33 -49.57
N THR A 73 53.86 -28.59 -49.52
CA THR A 73 53.02 -29.15 -50.59
C THR A 73 51.61 -28.56 -50.60
N LEU A 74 51.04 -28.28 -49.42
CA LEU A 74 49.77 -27.56 -49.32
C LEU A 74 49.89 -26.15 -49.92
N ARG A 75 50.99 -25.44 -49.64
CA ARG A 75 51.26 -24.12 -50.22
C ARG A 75 51.30 -24.17 -51.76
N ASP A 76 52.02 -25.13 -52.33
CA ASP A 76 52.09 -25.29 -53.79
C ASP A 76 50.72 -25.58 -54.41
N ILE A 77 49.87 -26.33 -53.71
CA ILE A 77 48.53 -26.73 -54.18
C ILE A 77 47.53 -25.59 -54.07
N THR A 78 47.62 -24.74 -53.05
CA THR A 78 46.76 -23.56 -52.91
C THR A 78 46.92 -22.55 -54.05
N ILE A 79 48.06 -22.53 -54.73
CA ILE A 79 48.32 -21.64 -55.87
C ILE A 79 47.62 -22.14 -57.15
N LEU A 80 47.23 -23.42 -57.21
CA LEU A 80 46.70 -24.03 -58.43
C LEU A 80 45.25 -23.63 -58.75
N HIS A 81 44.43 -23.29 -57.74
CA HIS A 81 43.02 -22.89 -57.93
C HIS A 81 42.49 -22.13 -56.69
N SER A 82 41.56 -21.18 -56.91
CA SER A 82 40.99 -20.31 -55.86
C SER A 82 40.22 -21.05 -54.76
N ASP A 83 39.59 -22.18 -55.12
CA ASP A 83 38.68 -22.92 -54.23
C ASP A 83 39.40 -23.98 -53.38
N ILE A 84 40.65 -24.30 -53.72
CA ILE A 84 41.46 -25.31 -53.03
C ILE A 84 41.69 -24.96 -51.54
N PRO A 85 41.98 -23.70 -51.16
CA PRO A 85 42.00 -23.30 -49.76
C PRO A 85 40.72 -23.67 -48.98
N SER A 86 39.53 -23.52 -49.57
CA SER A 86 38.28 -23.90 -48.89
C SER A 86 38.20 -25.41 -48.68
N ILE A 87 38.56 -26.20 -49.69
CA ILE A 87 38.50 -27.67 -49.65
C ILE A 87 39.51 -28.24 -48.65
N ILE A 88 40.73 -27.69 -48.64
CA ILE A 88 41.75 -28.08 -47.66
C ILE A 88 41.23 -27.81 -46.24
N LEU A 89 40.57 -26.67 -46.02
CA LEU A 89 40.05 -26.31 -44.71
C LEU A 89 38.88 -27.18 -44.26
N ASP A 90 38.00 -27.59 -45.17
CA ASP A 90 36.93 -28.55 -44.88
C ASP A 90 37.52 -29.91 -44.45
N VAL A 91 38.61 -30.34 -45.10
CA VAL A 91 39.35 -31.56 -44.71
C VAL A 91 40.05 -31.38 -43.36
N ILE A 92 40.64 -30.21 -43.09
CA ILE A 92 41.21 -29.87 -41.78
C ILE A 92 40.13 -29.91 -40.69
N CYS A 93 38.91 -29.44 -40.96
CA CYS A 93 37.80 -29.47 -40.00
C CYS A 93 37.39 -30.92 -39.64
N ILE A 94 37.37 -31.82 -40.61
CA ILE A 94 37.13 -33.25 -40.34
C ILE A 94 38.26 -33.84 -39.47
N LEU A 95 39.51 -33.51 -39.78
CA LEU A 95 40.67 -33.95 -38.99
C LEU A 95 40.72 -33.30 -37.59
N ASP A 96 40.17 -32.10 -37.43
CA ASP A 96 39.99 -31.43 -36.13
C ASP A 96 39.11 -32.31 -35.24
N ALA A 97 37.93 -32.70 -35.74
CA ALA A 97 37.01 -33.59 -35.03
C ALA A 97 37.61 -34.98 -34.74
N GLU A 98 38.41 -35.54 -35.65
CA GLU A 98 39.09 -36.83 -35.45
C GLU A 98 40.23 -36.76 -34.41
N THR A 99 40.90 -35.61 -34.29
CA THR A 99 42.03 -35.42 -33.37
C THR A 99 41.65 -34.86 -32.00
N CYS A 100 40.43 -34.35 -31.83
CA CYS A 100 39.85 -33.84 -30.58
C CYS A 100 39.50 -34.93 -29.53
N SER A 101 40.32 -35.97 -29.40
CA SER A 101 40.15 -37.00 -28.34
C SER A 101 40.79 -36.56 -27.01
N ASP A 102 40.21 -36.95 -25.86
CA ASP A 102 40.53 -36.53 -24.48
C ASP A 102 41.95 -36.90 -23.94
N GLY A 103 42.96 -37.08 -24.80
CA GLY A 103 44.34 -37.41 -24.40
C GLY A 103 45.38 -36.54 -25.11
N GLN A 104 46.53 -36.31 -24.46
CA GLN A 104 47.70 -35.71 -25.10
C GLN A 104 48.26 -36.66 -26.18
N ASN A 105 47.66 -36.64 -27.36
CA ASN A 105 48.14 -37.36 -28.52
C ASN A 105 49.18 -36.51 -29.25
N GLU A 106 50.35 -37.10 -29.57
CA GLU A 106 51.34 -36.50 -30.46
C GLU A 106 50.72 -36.07 -31.79
N GLU A 107 49.69 -36.79 -32.25
CA GLU A 107 48.87 -36.47 -33.42
C GLU A 107 48.20 -35.09 -33.32
N ARG A 108 47.67 -34.71 -32.15
CA ARG A 108 47.05 -33.38 -31.94
C ARG A 108 48.08 -32.27 -31.99
N THR A 109 49.27 -32.49 -31.41
CA THR A 109 50.38 -31.52 -31.49
C THR A 109 50.88 -31.36 -32.93
N ASN A 110 50.91 -32.46 -33.70
CA ASN A 110 51.25 -32.43 -35.12
C ASN A 110 50.19 -31.70 -35.95
N PHE A 111 48.92 -31.92 -35.65
CA PHE A 111 47.79 -31.21 -36.26
C PHE A 111 47.86 -29.69 -36.00
N CYS A 112 47.98 -29.26 -34.74
CA CYS A 112 48.07 -27.84 -34.40
C CYS A 112 49.26 -27.14 -35.07
N TYR A 113 50.40 -27.83 -35.22
CA TYR A 113 51.55 -27.30 -35.96
C TYR A 113 51.23 -27.09 -37.44
N ILE A 114 50.65 -28.10 -38.11
CA ILE A 114 50.31 -28.01 -39.54
C ILE A 114 49.28 -26.89 -39.76
N VAL A 115 48.24 -26.81 -38.94
CA VAL A 115 47.21 -25.76 -39.03
C VAL A 115 47.81 -24.37 -38.81
N ARG A 116 48.70 -24.20 -37.82
CA ARG A 116 49.38 -22.92 -37.56
C ARG A 116 50.20 -22.45 -38.75
N GLU A 117 50.99 -23.32 -39.36
CA GLU A 117 51.82 -22.94 -40.51
C GLU A 117 50.96 -22.70 -41.77
N THR A 118 49.77 -23.33 -41.87
CA THR A 118 48.82 -23.06 -42.96
C THR A 118 48.18 -21.67 -42.88
N GLU A 119 48.16 -21.02 -41.70
CA GLU A 119 47.73 -19.62 -41.54
C GLU A 119 48.52 -18.66 -42.43
N SER A 120 49.77 -19.00 -42.79
CA SER A 120 50.63 -18.14 -43.63
C SER A 120 50.15 -18.01 -45.09
N PHE A 121 49.36 -18.95 -45.60
CA PHE A 121 48.87 -18.97 -46.99
C PHE A 121 47.36 -19.20 -47.12
N MET A 122 46.68 -19.52 -46.04
CA MET A 122 45.21 -19.61 -45.95
C MET A 122 44.66 -18.31 -45.36
N SER A 123 43.44 -17.90 -45.72
CA SER A 123 42.85 -16.68 -45.14
C SER A 123 42.53 -16.86 -43.65
N ASP A 124 42.99 -15.95 -42.80
CA ASP A 124 42.64 -15.86 -41.38
C ASP A 124 41.11 -15.86 -41.13
N LYS A 125 40.34 -15.26 -42.05
CA LYS A 125 38.87 -15.24 -41.97
C LYS A 125 38.26 -16.63 -42.11
N LEU A 126 38.78 -17.45 -43.03
CA LEU A 126 38.29 -18.79 -43.31
C LEU A 126 38.58 -19.72 -42.13
N LEU A 127 39.80 -19.67 -41.59
CA LEU A 127 40.20 -20.44 -40.41
C LEU A 127 39.27 -20.18 -39.21
N LYS A 128 38.98 -18.90 -38.93
CA LYS A 128 38.08 -18.47 -37.84
C LYS A 128 36.62 -18.86 -38.05
N GLU A 129 36.17 -19.07 -39.28
CA GLU A 129 34.80 -19.46 -39.60
C GLU A 129 34.57 -20.96 -39.38
N ARG A 130 35.57 -21.80 -39.69
CA ARG A 130 35.40 -23.26 -39.80
C ARG A 130 35.96 -24.07 -38.63
N LEU A 131 36.92 -23.54 -37.88
CA LEU A 131 37.52 -24.24 -36.75
C LEU A 131 36.81 -23.95 -35.42
N GLU A 132 36.86 -24.90 -34.50
CA GLU A 132 36.34 -24.72 -33.15
C GLU A 132 37.17 -23.70 -32.36
N ILE A 133 36.53 -23.02 -31.40
CA ILE A 133 37.15 -21.95 -30.62
C ILE A 133 38.34 -22.47 -29.80
N ASP A 134 38.24 -23.72 -29.30
CA ASP A 134 39.28 -24.37 -28.51
C ASP A 134 40.51 -24.69 -29.40
N THR A 135 40.29 -25.24 -30.60
CA THR A 135 41.35 -25.47 -31.61
C THR A 135 42.03 -24.16 -32.04
N LEU A 136 41.25 -23.10 -32.26
CA LEU A 136 41.80 -21.78 -32.60
C LEU A 136 42.66 -21.17 -31.47
N GLN A 137 42.39 -21.54 -30.22
CA GLN A 137 43.22 -21.16 -29.08
C GLN A 137 44.52 -21.98 -29.04
N ASP A 138 44.44 -23.30 -29.27
CA ASP A 138 45.60 -24.20 -29.30
C ASP A 138 46.59 -23.87 -30.43
N VAL A 139 46.07 -23.45 -31.60
CA VAL A 139 46.86 -23.01 -32.76
C VAL A 139 47.49 -21.63 -32.54
N GLY A 140 46.99 -20.85 -31.57
CA GLY A 140 47.50 -19.52 -31.22
C GLY A 140 46.94 -18.37 -32.07
N THR A 141 46.02 -18.65 -33.00
CA THR A 141 45.30 -17.67 -33.82
C THR A 141 44.34 -16.83 -32.95
N LEU A 142 43.76 -17.42 -31.90
CA LEU A 142 43.01 -16.72 -30.85
C LEU A 142 43.83 -16.64 -29.55
N LYS A 143 44.46 -15.49 -29.29
CA LYS A 143 45.32 -15.28 -28.11
C LYS A 143 44.57 -14.96 -26.81
N ASN A 144 43.25 -14.76 -26.86
CA ASN A 144 42.53 -14.07 -25.80
C ASN A 144 41.29 -14.81 -25.31
N LYS A 145 41.28 -15.25 -24.04
CA LYS A 145 40.13 -15.87 -23.35
C LYS A 145 38.88 -14.97 -23.34
N ILE A 146 39.03 -13.66 -23.56
CA ILE A 146 37.91 -12.70 -23.66
C ILE A 146 36.99 -13.05 -24.84
N PHE A 147 37.50 -13.65 -25.92
CA PHE A 147 36.70 -14.00 -27.09
C PHE A 147 35.54 -14.94 -26.74
N TYR A 148 35.78 -15.96 -25.90
CA TYR A 148 34.75 -16.91 -25.48
C TYR A 148 33.60 -16.20 -24.73
N THR A 149 33.94 -15.29 -23.82
CA THR A 149 32.92 -14.49 -23.10
C THR A 149 32.13 -13.57 -24.03
N LYS A 150 32.79 -12.99 -25.06
CA LYS A 150 32.14 -12.13 -26.04
C LYS A 150 31.25 -12.93 -27.00
N PHE A 151 31.71 -14.11 -27.41
CA PHE A 151 30.95 -15.04 -28.24
C PHE A 151 29.66 -15.47 -27.54
N ILE A 152 29.74 -15.90 -26.26
CA ILE A 152 28.55 -16.22 -25.47
C ILE A 152 27.62 -15.01 -25.37
N LYS A 153 28.12 -13.82 -25.05
CA LYS A 153 27.30 -12.60 -24.95
C LYS A 153 26.58 -12.27 -26.28
N ILE A 154 27.26 -12.41 -27.41
CA ILE A 154 26.67 -12.17 -28.74
C ILE A 154 25.62 -13.24 -29.05
N LYS A 155 25.94 -14.52 -28.84
CA LYS A 155 25.00 -15.63 -29.06
C LYS A 155 23.75 -15.44 -28.19
N THR A 156 23.92 -15.12 -26.91
CA THR A 156 22.79 -14.85 -26.02
C THR A 156 21.97 -13.65 -26.47
N LYS A 157 22.63 -12.56 -26.89
CA LYS A 157 21.93 -11.38 -27.42
C LYS A 157 21.18 -11.67 -28.72
N LEU A 158 21.71 -12.55 -29.58
CA LEU A 158 21.14 -12.83 -30.89
C LEU A 158 19.96 -13.82 -30.81
N TYR A 159 20.06 -14.82 -29.93
CA TYR A 159 19.08 -15.90 -29.84
C TYR A 159 18.09 -15.77 -28.67
N TYR A 160 18.48 -15.17 -27.54
CA TYR A 160 17.62 -15.14 -26.34
C TYR A 160 17.07 -13.76 -25.99
N LYS A 161 17.64 -12.67 -26.54
CA LYS A 161 17.13 -11.33 -26.27
C LYS A 161 15.91 -11.06 -27.15
N GLN A 162 14.72 -11.01 -26.55
CA GLN A 162 13.53 -10.50 -27.21
C GLN A 162 13.73 -9.02 -27.58
N ARG A 163 13.37 -8.65 -28.82
CA ARG A 163 13.34 -7.26 -29.26
C ARG A 163 12.01 -6.65 -28.83
N LYS A 164 11.95 -6.17 -27.59
CA LYS A 164 10.85 -5.37 -27.06
C LYS A 164 11.39 -4.01 -26.65
N PHE A 165 10.67 -2.97 -27.01
CA PHE A 165 11.09 -1.59 -26.77
C PHE A 165 10.33 -1.02 -25.59
N ASN A 166 11.04 -0.77 -24.50
CA ASN A 166 10.46 -0.33 -23.22
C ASN A 166 10.59 1.19 -23.03
N LEU A 167 11.49 1.84 -23.76
CA LEU A 167 11.74 3.28 -23.60
C LEU A 167 11.16 4.07 -24.76
N PHE A 168 10.61 5.26 -24.47
CA PHE A 168 10.06 6.16 -25.49
C PHE A 168 11.05 6.57 -26.58
N ARG A 169 12.34 6.66 -26.24
CA ARG A 169 13.41 6.98 -27.19
C ARG A 169 13.78 5.83 -28.14
N GLU A 170 13.40 4.60 -27.80
CA GLU A 170 13.69 3.44 -28.64
C GLU A 170 12.70 3.36 -29.80
N GLU A 171 11.39 3.55 -29.51
CA GLU A 171 10.31 3.53 -30.51
C GLU A 171 9.36 4.71 -30.31
N SER A 172 9.81 5.90 -30.69
CA SER A 172 9.06 7.13 -30.45
C SER A 172 7.74 7.21 -31.24
N GLU A 173 7.69 6.66 -32.45
CA GLU A 173 6.47 6.65 -33.27
C GLU A 173 5.38 5.76 -32.65
N GLY A 174 5.74 4.55 -32.22
CA GLY A 174 4.78 3.60 -31.64
C GLY A 174 4.14 4.14 -30.37
N TYR A 175 4.94 4.71 -29.46
CA TYR A 175 4.42 5.32 -28.24
C TYR A 175 3.65 6.62 -28.50
N ALA A 176 4.06 7.45 -29.45
CA ALA A 176 3.32 8.66 -29.81
C ALA A 176 1.92 8.33 -30.37
N LYS A 177 1.83 7.31 -31.24
CA LYS A 177 0.55 6.80 -31.74
C LYS A 177 -0.32 6.25 -30.61
N LEU A 178 0.23 5.42 -29.72
CA LEU A 178 -0.49 4.89 -28.57
C LEU A 178 -1.07 6.00 -27.68
N ILE A 179 -0.26 6.99 -27.32
CA ILE A 179 -0.70 8.13 -26.49
C ILE A 179 -1.79 8.92 -27.22
N SER A 180 -1.63 9.15 -28.52
CA SER A 180 -2.61 9.89 -29.32
C SER A 180 -3.95 9.16 -29.38
N GLU A 181 -3.95 7.85 -29.66
CA GLU A 181 -5.15 7.00 -29.73
C GLU A 181 -5.87 6.92 -28.38
N LEU A 182 -5.14 6.74 -27.28
CA LEU A 182 -5.74 6.69 -25.95
C LEU A 182 -6.35 8.03 -25.53
N ASN A 183 -5.80 9.16 -26.00
CA ASN A 183 -6.20 10.51 -25.59
C ASN A 183 -7.03 11.28 -26.64
N GLN A 184 -7.63 10.58 -27.62
CA GLN A 184 -8.62 11.19 -28.50
C GLN A 184 -9.87 11.63 -27.71
N GLU A 185 -10.74 12.45 -28.34
CA GLU A 185 -12.08 12.72 -27.82
C GLU A 185 -12.88 11.41 -27.84
N LEU A 186 -12.87 10.71 -26.70
CA LEU A 186 -13.61 9.48 -26.49
C LEU A 186 -15.04 9.86 -26.07
N ASP A 187 -16.01 9.64 -26.96
CA ASP A 187 -17.42 9.74 -26.61
C ASP A 187 -17.81 8.61 -25.64
N GLU A 188 -18.84 8.82 -24.81
CA GLU A 188 -19.41 7.80 -23.90
C GLU A 188 -19.85 6.50 -24.61
N GLY A 189 -19.98 6.53 -25.95
CA GLY A 189 -20.27 5.37 -26.79
C GLY A 189 -19.06 4.61 -27.33
N THR A 190 -17.83 5.02 -26.99
CA THR A 190 -16.62 4.35 -27.49
C THR A 190 -16.45 2.98 -26.82
N GLU A 191 -16.37 1.91 -27.60
CA GLU A 191 -16.20 0.56 -27.04
C GLU A 191 -14.73 0.30 -26.68
N TRP A 192 -14.49 -0.27 -25.48
CA TRP A 192 -13.15 -0.70 -25.05
C TRP A 192 -12.50 -1.71 -26.00
N LYS A 193 -13.30 -2.47 -26.76
CA LYS A 193 -12.83 -3.47 -27.74
C LYS A 193 -12.03 -2.83 -28.87
N THR A 194 -12.52 -1.73 -29.41
CA THR A 194 -11.84 -1.01 -30.49
C THR A 194 -10.49 -0.49 -30.02
N LEU A 195 -10.44 0.08 -28.82
CA LEU A 195 -9.19 0.54 -28.20
C LEU A 195 -8.22 -0.63 -27.93
N LEU A 196 -8.73 -1.77 -27.50
CA LEU A 196 -7.92 -2.97 -27.27
C LEU A 196 -7.30 -3.50 -28.57
N GLU A 197 -8.09 -3.59 -29.65
CA GLU A 197 -7.61 -4.02 -30.97
C GLU A 197 -6.53 -3.07 -31.51
N ILE A 198 -6.76 -1.76 -31.41
CA ILE A 198 -5.77 -0.74 -31.79
C ILE A 198 -4.49 -0.91 -30.96
N THR A 199 -4.61 -1.03 -29.64
CA THR A 199 -3.47 -1.21 -28.73
C THR A 199 -2.67 -2.47 -29.07
N GLN A 200 -3.33 -3.59 -29.31
CA GLN A 200 -2.70 -4.85 -29.72
C GLN A 200 -2.01 -4.72 -31.08
N SER A 201 -2.63 -4.01 -32.03
CA SER A 201 -2.03 -3.75 -33.35
C SER A 201 -0.75 -2.93 -33.25
N LEU A 202 -0.72 -1.91 -32.39
CA LEU A 202 0.46 -1.06 -32.15
C LEU A 202 1.58 -1.84 -31.46
N ILE A 203 1.25 -2.68 -30.48
CA ILE A 203 2.22 -3.58 -29.83
C ILE A 203 2.85 -4.51 -30.87
N GLY A 204 2.04 -5.12 -31.74
CA GLY A 204 2.51 -6.03 -32.78
C GLY A 204 3.36 -5.34 -33.86
N CYS A 205 2.97 -4.14 -34.30
CA CYS A 205 3.66 -3.42 -35.37
C CYS A 205 5.00 -2.85 -34.92
N PHE A 206 5.06 -2.27 -33.71
CA PHE A 206 6.24 -1.56 -33.20
C PHE A 206 7.03 -2.35 -32.16
N ASN A 207 6.64 -3.59 -31.84
CA ASN A 207 7.24 -4.42 -30.79
C ASN A 207 7.35 -3.68 -29.43
N LEU A 208 6.29 -2.96 -29.05
CA LEU A 208 6.24 -2.24 -27.78
C LEU A 208 6.25 -3.20 -26.60
N ASP A 209 6.85 -2.79 -25.48
CA ASP A 209 6.81 -3.56 -24.25
C ASP A 209 5.41 -3.50 -23.61
N PRO A 210 4.74 -4.64 -23.36
CA PRO A 210 3.38 -4.65 -22.82
C PRO A 210 3.24 -3.99 -21.44
N ASN A 211 4.26 -4.09 -20.57
CA ASN A 211 4.20 -3.50 -19.24
C ASN A 211 4.28 -1.97 -19.33
N ARG A 212 5.05 -1.44 -20.28
CA ARG A 212 5.10 0.01 -20.55
C ARG A 212 3.83 0.52 -21.22
N VAL A 213 3.20 -0.29 -22.07
CA VAL A 213 1.90 0.07 -22.65
C VAL A 213 0.83 0.15 -21.56
N LEU A 214 0.80 -0.79 -20.60
CA LEU A 214 -0.07 -0.71 -19.42
C LEU A 214 0.18 0.59 -18.64
N ASP A 215 1.43 0.95 -18.43
CA ASP A 215 1.83 2.17 -17.73
C ASP A 215 1.24 3.44 -18.39
N VAL A 216 1.30 3.53 -19.72
CA VAL A 216 0.71 4.62 -20.54
C VAL A 216 -0.82 4.60 -20.51
N ILE A 217 -1.46 3.43 -20.50
CA ILE A 217 -2.91 3.29 -20.32
C ILE A 217 -3.31 3.85 -18.94
N LEU A 218 -2.56 3.52 -17.89
CA LEU A 218 -2.79 4.03 -16.54
C LEU A 218 -2.57 5.55 -16.44
N GLU A 219 -1.57 6.12 -17.12
CA GLU A 219 -1.38 7.59 -17.20
C GLU A 219 -2.57 8.26 -17.91
N SER A 220 -3.08 7.63 -18.98
CA SER A 220 -4.23 8.14 -19.71
C SER A 220 -5.52 8.07 -18.88
N PHE A 221 -5.66 7.04 -18.05
CA PHE A 221 -6.76 6.89 -17.09
C PHE A 221 -6.64 7.90 -15.94
N GLU A 222 -5.43 8.15 -15.43
CA GLU A 222 -5.16 9.16 -14.41
C GLU A 222 -5.60 10.56 -14.85
N ALA A 223 -5.37 10.92 -16.11
CA ALA A 223 -5.81 12.20 -16.66
C ALA A 223 -7.34 12.30 -16.79
N ARG A 224 -8.07 11.18 -16.89
CA ARG A 224 -9.53 11.14 -17.12
C ARG A 224 -10.24 10.09 -16.24
N PRO A 225 -10.29 10.29 -14.90
CA PRO A 225 -10.90 9.32 -13.98
C PRO A 225 -12.42 9.12 -14.19
N HIS A 226 -13.10 10.05 -14.88
CA HIS A 226 -14.53 9.98 -15.16
C HIS A 226 -14.90 8.90 -16.20
N LEU A 227 -13.94 8.41 -16.98
CA LEU A 227 -14.12 7.32 -17.96
C LEU A 227 -13.77 5.95 -17.34
N ASP A 228 -14.12 5.76 -16.07
CA ASP A 228 -13.81 4.56 -15.29
C ASP A 228 -14.33 3.28 -15.95
N THR A 229 -15.58 3.26 -16.40
CA THR A 229 -16.20 2.11 -17.07
C THR A 229 -15.41 1.63 -18.29
N LEU A 230 -14.88 2.56 -19.09
CA LEU A 230 -14.10 2.27 -20.29
C LEU A 230 -12.71 1.73 -19.94
N PHE A 231 -11.94 2.47 -19.13
CA PHE A 231 -10.56 2.11 -18.81
C PHE A 231 -10.46 0.84 -17.97
N ILE A 232 -11.39 0.62 -17.04
CA ILE A 232 -11.42 -0.61 -16.24
C ILE A 232 -11.68 -1.82 -17.13
N SER A 233 -12.65 -1.72 -18.04
CA SER A 233 -12.93 -2.79 -19.01
C SER A 233 -11.73 -3.03 -19.94
N LEU A 234 -11.05 -1.97 -20.39
CA LEU A 234 -9.85 -2.07 -21.21
C LEU A 234 -8.71 -2.80 -20.46
N ILE A 235 -8.42 -2.41 -19.22
CA ILE A 235 -7.33 -2.98 -18.42
C ILE A 235 -7.60 -4.46 -18.13
N GLN A 236 -8.83 -4.81 -17.71
CA GLN A 236 -9.21 -6.20 -17.41
C GLN A 236 -9.02 -7.14 -18.61
N ASN A 237 -9.27 -6.66 -19.82
CA ASN A 237 -9.13 -7.46 -21.05
C ASN A 237 -7.73 -7.38 -21.67
N TYR A 238 -6.94 -6.34 -21.34
CA TYR A 238 -5.57 -6.18 -21.81
C TYR A 238 -4.58 -7.03 -21.01
N MET A 239 -4.63 -6.93 -19.68
CA MET A 239 -3.79 -7.70 -18.77
C MET A 239 -4.64 -8.26 -17.63
N ALA A 240 -4.71 -9.58 -17.56
CA ALA A 240 -5.53 -10.29 -16.58
C ALA A 240 -4.78 -10.59 -15.27
N ASP A 241 -3.46 -10.39 -15.19
CA ASP A 241 -2.67 -10.69 -13.99
C ASP A 241 -2.63 -9.48 -13.03
N PRO A 242 -3.27 -9.56 -11.84
CA PRO A 242 -3.29 -8.48 -10.87
C PRO A 242 -1.91 -8.08 -10.35
N HIS A 243 -0.95 -9.02 -10.29
CA HIS A 243 0.38 -8.75 -9.74
C HIS A 243 1.18 -7.79 -10.63
N VAL A 244 1.11 -7.98 -11.95
CA VAL A 244 1.80 -7.10 -12.91
C VAL A 244 1.25 -5.68 -12.84
N ILE A 245 -0.08 -5.55 -12.73
CA ILE A 245 -0.73 -4.25 -12.56
C ILE A 245 -0.30 -3.60 -11.25
N ALA A 246 -0.25 -4.36 -10.16
CA ALA A 246 0.21 -3.89 -8.85
C ALA A 246 1.68 -3.45 -8.86
N GLU A 247 2.57 -4.15 -9.57
CA GLU A 247 3.99 -3.78 -9.71
C GLU A 247 4.16 -2.44 -10.45
N VAL A 248 3.44 -2.25 -11.56
CA VAL A 248 3.47 -0.99 -12.33
C VAL A 248 2.92 0.17 -11.50
N LEU A 249 1.78 -0.03 -10.83
CA LEU A 249 1.21 0.95 -9.91
C LEU A 249 2.15 1.24 -8.74
N GLY A 250 2.77 0.22 -8.16
CA GLY A 250 3.71 0.33 -7.05
C GLY A 250 4.94 1.17 -7.40
N PHE A 251 5.44 1.04 -8.62
CA PHE A 251 6.51 1.89 -9.13
C PHE A 251 6.06 3.37 -9.27
N LYS A 252 4.86 3.63 -9.79
CA LYS A 252 4.30 5.00 -9.84
C LYS A 252 4.10 5.59 -8.46
N LEU A 253 3.49 4.84 -7.54
CA LEU A 253 3.26 5.24 -6.16
C LEU A 253 4.57 5.58 -5.45
N SER A 254 5.64 4.83 -5.72
CA SER A 254 6.98 5.09 -5.15
C SER A 254 7.61 6.41 -5.63
N ASN A 255 7.24 6.88 -6.81
CA ASN A 255 7.77 8.10 -7.44
C ASN A 255 6.82 9.29 -7.35
N MET A 256 5.71 9.14 -6.62
CA MET A 256 4.73 10.21 -6.45
C MET A 256 5.34 11.38 -5.68
N GLU A 257 5.34 12.56 -6.29
CA GLU A 257 5.77 13.79 -5.63
C GLU A 257 4.68 14.27 -4.66
N ILE A 258 5.12 14.75 -3.49
CA ILE A 258 4.21 15.26 -2.45
C ILE A 258 3.91 16.72 -2.75
N GLU A 259 2.90 16.95 -3.58
CA GLU A 259 2.31 18.29 -3.75
C GLU A 259 1.11 18.47 -2.80
N GLU A 260 0.99 19.66 -2.20
CA GLU A 260 -0.19 20.01 -1.39
C GLU A 260 -1.44 20.15 -2.28
N CYS A 261 -2.12 19.04 -2.52
CA CYS A 261 -3.35 19.03 -3.30
C CYS A 261 -4.56 19.41 -2.43
N LYS A 262 -5.63 19.94 -3.04
CA LYS A 262 -6.91 20.15 -2.33
C LYS A 262 -7.68 18.83 -2.19
N GLU A 263 -7.55 17.97 -3.19
CA GLU A 263 -8.20 16.68 -3.36
C GLU A 263 -7.14 15.57 -3.47
N PRO A 264 -7.50 14.30 -3.21
CA PRO A 264 -6.55 13.20 -3.38
C PRO A 264 -5.99 13.18 -4.82
N PRO A 265 -4.71 12.87 -5.02
CA PRO A 265 -4.10 12.80 -6.35
C PRO A 265 -4.89 11.87 -7.28
N PRO A 266 -5.02 12.20 -8.58
CA PRO A 266 -5.77 11.37 -9.52
C PRO A 266 -5.30 9.91 -9.57
N LEU A 267 -3.99 9.66 -9.40
CA LEU A 267 -3.44 8.31 -9.27
C LEU A 267 -4.06 7.51 -8.11
N MET A 268 -4.30 8.14 -6.96
CA MET A 268 -4.94 7.47 -5.81
C MET A 268 -6.42 7.16 -6.09
N ILE A 269 -7.09 8.03 -6.84
CA ILE A 269 -8.47 7.79 -7.30
C ILE A 269 -8.51 6.61 -8.28
N VAL A 270 -7.57 6.53 -9.22
CA VAL A 270 -7.44 5.40 -10.14
C VAL A 270 -7.19 4.10 -9.39
N VAL A 271 -6.26 4.10 -8.41
CA VAL A 271 -6.02 2.93 -7.56
C VAL A 271 -7.28 2.52 -6.81
N ALA A 272 -8.03 3.48 -6.25
CA ALA A 272 -9.29 3.21 -5.58
C ALA A 272 -10.36 2.62 -6.52
N LEU A 273 -10.45 3.08 -7.77
CA LEU A 273 -11.35 2.54 -8.79
C LEU A 273 -10.96 1.11 -9.20
N LEU A 274 -9.67 0.83 -9.40
CA LEU A 274 -9.17 -0.50 -9.71
C LEU A 274 -9.43 -1.50 -8.57
N LEU A 275 -9.30 -1.04 -7.33
CA LEU A 275 -9.63 -1.81 -6.13
C LEU A 275 -11.15 -2.08 -6.03
N GLN A 276 -12.00 -1.08 -6.29
CA GLN A 276 -13.46 -1.23 -6.27
C GLN A 276 -13.95 -2.28 -7.27
N HIS A 277 -13.37 -2.30 -8.47
CA HIS A 277 -13.71 -3.25 -9.53
C HIS A 277 -12.95 -4.58 -9.43
N GLN A 278 -12.17 -4.81 -8.36
CA GLN A 278 -11.42 -6.03 -8.11
C GLN A 278 -10.45 -6.39 -9.25
N VAL A 279 -9.91 -5.38 -9.95
CA VAL A 279 -8.83 -5.56 -10.94
C VAL A 279 -7.51 -5.87 -10.23
N VAL A 280 -7.33 -5.24 -9.08
CA VAL A 280 -6.18 -5.46 -8.19
C VAL A 280 -6.70 -5.70 -6.78
N PHE A 281 -6.00 -6.51 -5.98
CA PHE A 281 -6.37 -6.73 -4.59
C PHE A 281 -5.59 -5.81 -3.66
N LEU A 282 -6.21 -5.49 -2.51
CA LEU A 282 -5.58 -4.67 -1.47
C LEU A 282 -4.25 -5.30 -0.99
N ASP A 283 -4.17 -6.63 -0.93
CA ASP A 283 -2.97 -7.34 -0.51
C ASP A 283 -1.78 -7.16 -1.46
N ASP A 284 -2.05 -6.92 -2.74
CA ASP A 284 -0.99 -6.73 -3.75
C ASP A 284 -0.45 -5.30 -3.73
N ILE A 285 -1.31 -4.31 -3.47
CA ILE A 285 -0.93 -2.88 -3.46
C ILE A 285 -0.37 -2.45 -2.10
N TYR A 286 -0.88 -3.00 -0.99
CA TYR A 286 -0.52 -2.58 0.35
C TYR A 286 1.00 -2.55 0.64
N PRO A 287 1.82 -3.53 0.18
CA PRO A 287 3.26 -3.51 0.37
C PRO A 287 3.98 -2.34 -0.31
N TRP A 288 3.38 -1.74 -1.33
CA TRP A 288 3.96 -0.61 -2.07
C TRP A 288 3.65 0.75 -1.45
N LEU A 289 2.66 0.81 -0.55
CA LEU A 289 2.23 2.05 0.07
C LEU A 289 3.16 2.48 1.19
N ARG A 290 3.58 3.75 1.14
CA ARG A 290 4.41 4.37 2.19
C ARG A 290 3.58 5.22 3.15
N PRO A 291 4.00 5.37 4.40
CA PRO A 291 5.16 4.76 5.07
C PRO A 291 4.90 3.30 5.50
N ASP A 292 5.96 2.56 5.81
CA ASP A 292 5.89 1.20 6.33
C ASP A 292 5.13 1.13 7.67
N ASP A 293 4.46 0.00 7.93
CA ASP A 293 3.67 -0.20 9.16
C ASP A 293 4.52 -0.05 10.43
N SER A 294 5.80 -0.44 10.36
CA SER A 294 6.73 -0.30 11.48
C SER A 294 7.02 1.17 11.84
N ILE A 295 7.03 2.07 10.85
CA ILE A 295 7.23 3.51 11.05
C ILE A 295 5.96 4.10 11.64
N MET A 296 4.81 3.80 11.05
CA MET A 296 3.51 4.26 11.56
C MET A 296 3.26 3.82 13.01
N ALA A 297 3.60 2.57 13.35
CA ALA A 297 3.46 2.06 14.72
C ALA A 297 4.37 2.80 15.72
N ARG A 298 5.61 3.14 15.31
CA ARG A 298 6.54 3.91 16.16
C ARG A 298 6.07 5.35 16.36
N GLU A 299 5.55 5.99 15.32
CA GLU A 299 5.00 7.35 15.40
C GLU A 299 3.76 7.39 16.29
N ALA A 300 2.85 6.44 16.11
CA ALA A 300 1.68 6.22 16.96
C ALA A 300 2.08 6.06 18.45
N GLU A 301 3.04 5.19 18.75
CA GLU A 301 3.51 4.99 20.11
C GLU A 301 4.17 6.25 20.69
N LYS A 302 4.92 6.98 19.87
CA LYS A 302 5.53 8.27 20.25
C LYS A 302 4.46 9.31 20.59
N GLU A 303 3.37 9.37 19.81
CA GLU A 303 2.26 10.29 20.07
C GLU A 303 1.55 9.97 21.39
N VAL A 304 1.25 8.69 21.65
CA VAL A 304 0.64 8.24 22.91
C VAL A 304 1.54 8.60 24.11
N LYS A 305 2.85 8.32 24.02
CA LYS A 305 3.81 8.68 25.07
C LYS A 305 3.91 10.20 25.29
N ALA A 306 3.89 10.98 24.21
CA ALA A 306 3.88 12.43 24.30
C ALA A 306 2.63 12.96 25.00
N ALA A 307 1.45 12.41 24.70
CA ALA A 307 0.20 12.77 25.36
C ALA A 307 0.18 12.37 26.85
N GLN A 308 0.72 11.20 27.20
CA GLN A 308 0.88 10.77 28.60
C GLN A 308 1.82 11.68 29.39
N GLU A 309 2.98 12.00 28.82
CA GLU A 309 3.95 12.91 29.44
C GLU A 309 3.37 14.33 29.58
N TYR A 310 2.60 14.79 28.60
CA TYR A 310 1.86 16.04 28.70
C TYR A 310 0.92 16.06 29.91
N ILE A 311 0.07 15.05 30.08
CA ILE A 311 -0.81 14.93 31.26
C ILE A 311 0.00 14.90 32.55
N ARG A 312 1.12 14.15 32.58
CA ARG A 312 2.00 14.07 33.75
C ARG A 312 2.53 15.44 34.15
N ARG A 313 3.02 16.22 33.19
CA ARG A 313 3.50 17.60 33.40
C ARG A 313 2.41 18.51 33.95
N LEU A 314 1.18 18.40 33.47
CA LEU A 314 0.06 19.20 33.97
C LEU A 314 -0.31 18.88 35.43
N ASN A 315 -0.01 17.66 35.90
CA ASN A 315 -0.24 17.24 37.27
C ASN A 315 0.92 17.58 38.24
N VAL A 316 2.11 17.88 37.72
CA VAL A 316 3.24 18.35 38.55
C VAL A 316 3.00 19.81 38.93
N ILE A 317 2.80 20.05 40.23
CA ILE A 317 2.68 21.40 40.78
C ILE A 317 4.06 22.05 40.73
N SER A 318 4.25 23.01 39.81
CA SER A 318 5.48 23.80 39.74
C SER A 318 5.68 24.61 41.02
N THR A 319 6.82 24.42 41.68
CA THR A 319 7.23 25.15 42.89
C THR A 319 7.86 26.51 42.57
N LYS A 320 8.00 26.87 41.29
CA LYS A 320 8.60 28.15 40.84
C LYS A 320 7.55 29.26 40.70
N GLY A 321 7.17 29.90 41.82
CA GLY A 321 6.46 31.19 41.87
C GLY A 321 5.14 31.29 41.07
N PRO A 322 4.39 32.41 41.18
CA PRO A 322 3.21 32.61 40.36
C PRO A 322 3.65 32.93 38.93
N GLN A 323 3.68 31.93 38.06
CA GLN A 323 3.71 32.21 36.62
C GLN A 323 2.46 33.02 36.25
N THR A 324 2.65 34.01 35.39
CA THR A 324 1.61 34.91 34.88
C THR A 324 0.34 34.14 34.54
N ASN A 325 -0.76 34.49 35.20
CA ASN A 325 -2.10 33.97 34.96
C ASN A 325 -2.66 34.42 33.59
N GLY A 326 -1.93 34.16 32.50
CA GLY A 326 -2.50 34.13 31.17
C GLY A 326 -3.24 32.81 30.99
N PRO A 327 -4.33 32.75 30.20
CA PRO A 327 -4.84 31.47 29.75
C PRO A 327 -3.68 30.78 29.04
N THR A 328 -3.25 29.60 29.52
CA THR A 328 -2.30 28.77 28.79
C THR A 328 -2.87 28.63 27.38
N GLU A 329 -2.22 29.24 26.39
CA GLU A 329 -2.66 29.13 25.01
C GLU A 329 -2.77 27.65 24.69
N ILE A 330 -3.95 27.26 24.24
CA ILE A 330 -4.24 25.88 23.87
C ILE A 330 -3.34 25.64 22.67
N ILE A 331 -2.27 24.89 22.86
CA ILE A 331 -1.49 24.37 21.75
C ILE A 331 -2.36 23.28 21.12
N GLU A 332 -3.32 23.69 20.30
CA GLU A 332 -3.81 22.85 19.22
C GLU A 332 -2.61 22.69 18.28
N GLU A 333 -1.83 21.62 18.46
CA GLU A 333 -0.97 21.13 17.40
C GLU A 333 -1.90 20.80 16.23
N LYS A 334 -2.11 21.79 15.35
CA LYS A 334 -2.62 21.53 14.01
C LYS A 334 -1.61 20.57 13.40
N THR A 335 -2.04 19.33 13.13
CA THR A 335 -1.23 18.39 12.35
C THR A 335 -0.82 19.09 11.07
N ASP A 336 0.47 19.09 10.78
CA ASP A 336 1.00 19.73 9.58
C ASP A 336 0.30 19.09 8.36
N PRO A 337 -0.37 19.86 7.49
CA PRO A 337 -0.97 19.32 6.28
C PRO A 337 0.01 18.49 5.44
N GLN A 338 1.30 18.81 5.50
CA GLN A 338 2.35 18.10 4.78
C GLN A 338 2.55 16.67 5.26
N ASP A 339 2.42 16.41 6.56
CA ASP A 339 2.57 15.05 7.12
C ASP A 339 1.45 14.13 6.63
N TYR A 340 0.24 14.67 6.41
CA TYR A 340 -0.89 13.92 5.85
C TYR A 340 -0.62 13.47 4.42
N TRP A 341 -0.18 14.39 3.55
CA TRP A 341 0.09 14.10 2.14
C TRP A 341 1.28 13.15 1.95
N SER A 342 2.23 13.16 2.89
CA SER A 342 3.34 12.21 2.90
C SER A 342 2.87 10.76 3.13
N ASN A 343 1.71 10.58 3.80
CA ASN A 343 1.18 9.28 4.16
C ASN A 343 0.19 8.77 3.11
N GLN A 344 0.72 8.03 2.14
CA GLN A 344 -0.05 7.48 1.02
C GLN A 344 -1.19 6.56 1.48
N LYS A 345 -1.04 5.88 2.62
CA LYS A 345 -2.10 5.02 3.17
C LYS A 345 -3.32 5.84 3.61
N LEU A 346 -3.10 7.00 4.23
CA LEU A 346 -4.17 7.90 4.64
C LEU A 346 -4.85 8.58 3.43
N VAL A 347 -4.08 8.92 2.41
CA VAL A 347 -4.60 9.52 1.16
C VAL A 347 -5.41 8.48 0.37
N LEU A 348 -4.96 7.22 0.30
CA LEU A 348 -5.72 6.16 -0.34
C LEU A 348 -7.04 5.88 0.40
N CYS A 349 -7.05 5.92 1.74
CA CYS A 349 -8.29 5.86 2.51
C CYS A 349 -9.30 6.96 2.12
N GLU A 350 -8.82 8.20 1.92
CA GLU A 350 -9.68 9.30 1.43
C GLU A 350 -10.20 9.01 0.02
N ALA A 351 -9.35 8.56 -0.89
CA ALA A 351 -9.73 8.22 -2.26
C ALA A 351 -10.76 7.08 -2.34
N LEU A 352 -10.58 6.01 -1.55
CA LEU A 352 -11.52 4.88 -1.47
C LEU A 352 -12.92 5.34 -1.04
N LEU A 353 -13.01 6.29 -0.11
CA LEU A 353 -14.28 6.84 0.36
C LEU A 353 -14.95 7.74 -0.70
N HIS A 354 -14.17 8.48 -1.48
CA HIS A 354 -14.70 9.27 -2.60
C HIS A 354 -15.30 8.39 -3.71
N VAL A 355 -14.65 7.27 -4.01
CA VAL A 355 -15.12 6.28 -5.01
C VAL A 355 -16.27 5.42 -4.47
N GLY A 356 -16.38 5.26 -3.15
CA GLY A 356 -17.39 4.42 -2.50
C GLY A 356 -16.98 2.95 -2.33
N ALA A 357 -15.68 2.66 -2.35
CA ALA A 357 -15.11 1.32 -2.15
C ALA A 357 -15.07 0.94 -0.66
N TRP A 358 -16.24 0.64 -0.08
CA TRP A 358 -16.40 0.42 1.36
C TRP A 358 -15.61 -0.78 1.90
N ARG A 359 -15.62 -1.91 1.18
CA ARG A 359 -15.00 -3.16 1.65
C ARG A 359 -13.49 -3.00 1.78
N GLU A 360 -12.90 -2.37 0.78
CA GLU A 360 -11.47 -2.11 0.66
C GLU A 360 -11.05 -1.07 1.69
N PHE A 361 -11.84 0.00 1.88
CA PHE A 361 -11.63 0.97 2.96
C PHE A 361 -11.68 0.30 4.34
N ALA A 362 -12.67 -0.56 4.61
CA ALA A 362 -12.78 -1.25 5.90
C ALA A 362 -11.60 -2.19 6.14
N GLY A 363 -11.14 -2.89 5.11
CA GLY A 363 -9.94 -3.73 5.16
C GLY A 363 -8.67 -2.93 5.44
N MET A 364 -8.55 -1.73 4.84
CA MET A 364 -7.42 -0.83 5.05
C MET A 364 -7.45 -0.21 6.45
N ALA A 365 -8.61 0.28 6.90
CA ALA A 365 -8.80 0.87 8.23
C ALA A 365 -8.49 -0.13 9.36
N ALA A 366 -8.77 -1.43 9.15
CA ALA A 366 -8.45 -2.48 10.11
C ALA A 366 -6.95 -2.76 10.26
N ARG A 367 -6.12 -2.42 9.26
CA ARG A 367 -4.66 -2.61 9.29
C ARG A 367 -3.92 -1.43 9.91
N LEU A 368 -4.55 -0.26 9.97
CA LEU A 368 -3.93 0.94 10.52
C LEU A 368 -3.80 0.83 12.06
N PRO A 369 -2.66 1.22 12.66
CA PRO A 369 -2.42 1.11 14.10
C PRO A 369 -3.35 2.02 14.93
N HIS A 370 -3.89 3.08 14.32
CA HIS A 370 -4.90 3.95 14.91
C HIS A 370 -6.08 4.08 13.95
N SER A 371 -7.30 4.20 14.51
CA SER A 371 -8.48 4.63 13.76
C SER A 371 -8.12 5.92 13.01
N PRO A 372 -8.56 6.09 11.75
CA PRO A 372 -8.22 7.24 10.93
C PRO A 372 -8.70 8.54 11.60
N SER A 373 -7.83 9.13 12.42
CA SER A 373 -8.09 10.36 13.18
C SER A 373 -7.94 11.61 12.31
N ALA A 374 -7.54 11.45 11.05
CA ALA A 374 -7.35 12.56 10.13
C ALA A 374 -8.70 13.22 9.80
N PRO A 375 -8.79 14.56 9.88
CA PRO A 375 -10.04 15.28 9.65
C PRO A 375 -10.61 15.04 8.25
N ARG A 376 -9.75 14.94 7.23
CA ARG A 376 -10.15 14.69 5.83
C ARG A 376 -10.88 13.36 5.67
N ILE A 377 -10.29 12.27 6.16
CA ILE A 377 -10.90 10.93 6.13
C ILE A 377 -12.22 10.92 6.90
N ALA A 378 -12.25 11.55 8.08
CA ALA A 378 -13.46 11.66 8.88
C ALA A 378 -14.59 12.39 8.13
N THR A 379 -14.28 13.50 7.45
CA THR A 379 -15.27 14.23 6.64
C THR A 379 -15.71 13.47 5.39
N ALA A 380 -14.81 12.74 4.72
CA ALA A 380 -15.14 11.89 3.57
C ALA A 380 -16.07 10.74 3.99
N LEU A 381 -15.76 10.08 5.11
CA LEU A 381 -16.58 9.01 5.69
C LEU A 381 -17.95 9.56 6.13
N ALA A 382 -17.98 10.77 6.71
CA ALA A 382 -19.22 11.43 7.07
C ALA A 382 -20.11 11.73 5.85
N LYS A 383 -19.54 12.18 4.73
CA LYS A 383 -20.27 12.40 3.47
C LYS A 383 -20.89 11.10 2.96
N MET A 384 -20.14 10.00 2.96
CA MET A 384 -20.65 8.68 2.58
C MET A 384 -21.81 8.26 3.51
N LEU A 385 -21.63 8.41 4.82
CA LEU A 385 -22.66 8.09 5.81
C LEU A 385 -23.93 8.91 5.62
N HIS A 386 -23.83 10.21 5.32
CA HIS A 386 -24.99 11.04 4.99
C HIS A 386 -25.76 10.49 3.79
N ALA A 387 -25.07 10.10 2.71
CA ALA A 387 -25.72 9.54 1.52
C ALA A 387 -26.44 8.21 1.82
N LEU A 388 -25.84 7.35 2.65
CA LEU A 388 -26.40 6.05 3.03
C LEU A 388 -27.64 6.16 3.91
N ILE A 389 -27.64 7.05 4.90
CA ILE A 389 -28.76 7.19 5.85
C ILE A 389 -29.89 8.08 5.32
N GLU A 390 -29.67 8.83 4.23
CA GLU A 390 -30.61 9.84 3.77
C GLU A 390 -32.02 9.30 3.49
N PRO A 391 -32.21 8.14 2.82
CA PRO A 391 -33.55 7.62 2.56
C PRO A 391 -34.29 7.23 3.85
N LEU A 392 -33.64 6.50 4.75
CA LEU A 392 -34.19 6.14 6.05
C LEU A 392 -34.51 7.38 6.89
N TYR A 393 -33.56 8.31 7.01
CA TYR A 393 -33.71 9.53 7.80
C TYR A 393 -34.89 10.38 7.31
N ARG A 394 -35.03 10.52 5.99
CA ARG A 394 -36.13 11.26 5.38
C ARG A 394 -37.46 10.57 5.50
N GLN A 395 -37.53 9.25 5.52
CA GLN A 395 -38.83 8.57 5.63
C GLN A 395 -39.35 8.59 7.06
N GLN A 396 -38.47 8.36 8.05
CA GLN A 396 -38.91 8.02 9.41
C GLN A 396 -38.42 8.97 10.51
N CYS A 397 -37.35 9.75 10.27
CA CYS A 397 -36.63 10.46 11.34
C CYS A 397 -36.54 12.00 11.14
N ARG A 398 -37.37 12.58 10.26
CA ARG A 398 -37.37 14.04 10.00
C ARG A 398 -37.71 14.84 11.27
N VAL A 399 -37.15 16.05 11.37
CA VAL A 399 -37.48 17.02 12.43
C VAL A 399 -38.99 17.29 12.46
N ALA A 400 -39.55 17.57 11.29
CA ALA A 400 -40.98 17.74 11.08
C ALA A 400 -41.28 17.49 9.59
N PRO A 401 -42.44 16.92 9.23
CA PRO A 401 -42.79 16.65 7.84
C PRO A 401 -42.88 17.91 6.98
N LYS A 402 -43.12 19.09 7.60
CA LYS A 402 -43.26 20.39 6.92
C LYS A 402 -41.94 21.11 6.64
N ILE A 403 -40.82 20.63 7.19
CA ILE A 403 -39.51 21.26 6.98
C ILE A 403 -38.85 20.58 5.77
N LEU A 404 -38.81 21.30 4.64
CA LEU A 404 -38.15 20.87 3.42
C LEU A 404 -36.64 21.13 3.56
N GLY A 405 -35.86 20.07 3.70
CA GLY A 405 -34.39 20.14 3.68
C GLY A 405 -33.83 19.79 2.29
N ASN A 406 -32.61 20.25 2.01
CA ASN A 406 -31.88 19.86 0.79
C ASN A 406 -31.43 18.39 0.91
N PRO A 407 -31.77 17.51 -0.05
CA PRO A 407 -31.34 16.12 -0.03
C PRO A 407 -29.84 16.04 -0.26
N THR A 408 -29.17 15.21 0.54
CA THR A 408 -27.82 14.79 0.19
C THR A 408 -27.88 13.87 -1.01
N PRO A 409 -27.03 14.08 -2.03
CA PRO A 409 -27.02 13.24 -3.22
C PRO A 409 -26.67 11.80 -2.84
N LEU A 410 -27.23 10.84 -3.58
CA LEU A 410 -26.87 9.45 -3.45
C LEU A 410 -25.47 9.22 -4.02
N LEU A 411 -24.84 8.12 -3.62
CA LEU A 411 -23.55 7.70 -4.16
C LEU A 411 -23.70 7.40 -5.66
N THR A 412 -22.71 7.83 -6.45
CA THR A 412 -22.73 7.73 -7.91
C THR A 412 -22.36 6.35 -8.42
N SER A 413 -21.46 5.64 -7.74
CA SER A 413 -20.97 4.32 -8.17
C SER A 413 -22.00 3.22 -7.91
N PRO A 414 -22.26 2.31 -8.88
CA PRO A 414 -23.17 1.17 -8.70
C PRO A 414 -22.61 0.10 -7.74
N LEU A 415 -21.28 0.08 -7.53
CA LEU A 415 -20.59 -0.84 -6.62
C LEU A 415 -20.49 -0.29 -5.20
N ALA A 416 -20.95 0.94 -4.97
CA ALA A 416 -21.00 1.53 -3.65
C ALA A 416 -22.03 0.81 -2.75
N PRO A 417 -21.88 0.89 -1.41
CA PRO A 417 -22.84 0.29 -0.50
C PRO A 417 -24.27 0.81 -0.77
N PRO A 418 -25.28 -0.09 -0.74
CA PRO A 418 -26.65 0.30 -1.03
C PRO A 418 -27.17 1.23 0.07
N PRO A 419 -28.01 2.22 -0.28
CA PRO A 419 -28.58 3.12 0.71
C PRO A 419 -29.55 2.40 1.65
N CYS A 420 -29.54 2.77 2.92
CA CYS A 420 -30.37 2.13 3.95
C CYS A 420 -31.83 2.55 3.80
N LYS A 421 -32.74 1.56 3.71
CA LYS A 421 -34.19 1.76 3.70
C LYS A 421 -34.83 1.33 5.01
N THR A 422 -34.24 0.34 5.68
CA THR A 422 -34.67 -0.16 6.99
C THR A 422 -33.60 0.10 8.05
N PHE A 423 -33.97 -0.03 9.33
CA PHE A 423 -33.02 0.04 10.44
C PHE A 423 -32.04 -1.14 10.44
N GLU A 424 -32.44 -2.32 9.93
CA GLU A 424 -31.57 -3.49 9.87
C GLU A 424 -30.44 -3.31 8.84
N ASP A 425 -30.71 -2.65 7.72
CA ASP A 425 -29.72 -2.35 6.68
C ASP A 425 -28.51 -1.59 7.26
N MET A 426 -28.73 -0.78 8.31
CA MET A 426 -27.66 -0.02 8.95
C MET A 426 -26.59 -0.92 9.56
N LYS A 427 -26.95 -2.12 10.03
CA LYS A 427 -26.04 -3.03 10.75
C LYS A 427 -24.86 -3.49 9.89
N HIS A 428 -25.07 -3.60 8.58
CA HIS A 428 -24.04 -4.12 7.67
C HIS A 428 -22.95 -3.11 7.32
N THR A 429 -23.32 -1.83 7.16
CA THR A 429 -22.37 -0.80 6.66
C THR A 429 -22.28 0.40 7.57
N VAL A 430 -23.41 0.98 8.01
CA VAL A 430 -23.42 2.23 8.76
C VAL A 430 -22.91 2.06 10.19
N ILE A 431 -23.32 1.01 10.90
CA ILE A 431 -22.85 0.76 12.28
C ILE A 431 -21.33 0.51 12.31
N PRO A 432 -20.75 -0.38 11.47
CA PRO A 432 -19.30 -0.55 11.41
C PRO A 432 -18.55 0.72 11.00
N ALA A 433 -19.09 1.51 10.06
CA ALA A 433 -18.52 2.79 9.66
C ALA A 433 -18.47 3.80 10.80
N ILE A 434 -19.52 3.90 11.62
CA ILE A 434 -19.54 4.77 12.79
C ILE A 434 -18.53 4.30 13.84
N ILE A 435 -18.38 2.99 14.03
CA ILE A 435 -17.38 2.43 14.96
C ILE A 435 -15.95 2.75 14.48
N ILE A 436 -15.67 2.62 13.18
CA ILE A 436 -14.37 2.98 12.59
C ILE A 436 -14.10 4.48 12.72
N LEU A 437 -15.11 5.33 12.45
CA LEU A 437 -15.03 6.78 12.61
C LEU A 437 -14.76 7.17 14.07
N GLY A 438 -15.39 6.46 15.01
CA GLY A 438 -15.18 6.63 16.43
C GLY A 438 -15.43 8.07 16.88
N PRO A 439 -14.54 8.66 17.71
CA PRO A 439 -14.73 10.01 18.24
C PRO A 439 -14.55 11.13 17.20
N SER A 440 -14.00 10.81 16.01
CA SER A 440 -13.81 11.76 14.91
C SER A 440 -15.12 12.25 14.29
N ILE A 441 -16.28 11.70 14.69
CA ILE A 441 -17.60 12.19 14.28
C ILE A 441 -17.86 13.66 14.71
N HIS A 442 -17.10 14.19 15.68
CA HIS A 442 -17.21 15.60 16.12
C HIS A 442 -16.93 16.61 15.00
N TYR A 443 -16.18 16.24 13.96
CA TYR A 443 -15.94 17.09 12.78
C TYR A 443 -17.22 17.36 11.98
N ASP A 444 -18.24 16.50 12.08
CA ASP A 444 -19.56 16.72 11.49
C ASP A 444 -20.68 16.54 12.54
N PRO A 445 -21.04 17.63 13.25
CA PRO A 445 -22.12 17.62 14.24
C PRO A 445 -23.49 17.28 13.64
N VAL A 446 -23.70 17.55 12.34
CA VAL A 446 -24.99 17.28 11.68
C VAL A 446 -25.19 15.77 11.55
N LEU A 447 -24.14 15.05 11.16
CA LEU A 447 -24.17 13.59 11.11
C LEU A 447 -24.47 13.00 12.49
N MET A 448 -23.73 13.43 13.52
CA MET A 448 -23.93 12.98 14.90
C MET A 448 -25.39 13.17 15.34
N TYR A 449 -25.98 14.32 15.00
CA TYR A 449 -27.38 14.64 15.30
C TYR A 449 -28.37 13.73 14.54
N LYS A 450 -28.15 13.47 13.24
CA LYS A 450 -28.97 12.53 12.46
C LYS A 450 -28.93 11.14 13.07
N ILE A 451 -27.74 10.63 13.44
CA ILE A 451 -27.56 9.30 14.03
C ILE A 451 -28.30 9.19 15.36
N ILE A 452 -28.12 10.13 16.28
CA ILE A 452 -28.82 10.10 17.60
C ILE A 452 -30.33 9.99 17.41
N ARG A 453 -30.88 10.73 16.45
CA ARG A 453 -32.32 10.69 16.14
C ARG A 453 -32.78 9.38 15.54
N ILE A 454 -32.00 8.79 14.63
CA ILE A 454 -32.30 7.48 14.05
C ILE A 454 -32.35 6.43 15.16
N LEU A 455 -31.33 6.39 16.02
CA LEU A 455 -31.27 5.47 17.16
C LEU A 455 -32.44 5.69 18.13
N ARG A 456 -32.79 6.94 18.43
CA ARG A 456 -33.93 7.29 19.28
C ARG A 456 -35.26 6.83 18.68
N THR A 457 -35.41 6.97 17.36
CA THR A 457 -36.63 6.58 16.64
C THR A 457 -36.76 5.06 16.64
N SER A 458 -35.68 4.32 16.33
CA SER A 458 -35.64 2.85 16.46
C SER A 458 -36.02 2.40 17.87
N ARG A 459 -35.49 3.05 18.90
CA ARG A 459 -35.77 2.71 20.30
C ARG A 459 -37.22 2.95 20.72
N SER A 460 -37.92 3.84 20.01
CA SER A 460 -39.33 4.17 20.28
C SER A 460 -40.30 3.22 19.59
N LEU A 461 -39.82 2.35 18.69
CA LEU A 461 -40.61 1.32 18.02
C LEU A 461 -40.80 0.10 18.93
N VAL A 462 -41.83 -0.69 18.66
CA VAL A 462 -42.18 -1.90 19.44
C VAL A 462 -41.10 -2.96 19.32
N GLU A 463 -40.52 -3.12 18.13
CA GLU A 463 -39.36 -3.97 17.86
C GLU A 463 -38.11 -3.09 17.76
N ASP A 464 -37.26 -3.13 18.78
CA ASP A 464 -36.02 -2.38 18.80
C ASP A 464 -34.89 -3.16 18.11
N SER A 465 -34.78 -2.97 16.80
CA SER A 465 -33.76 -3.63 15.98
C SER A 465 -32.34 -3.19 16.31
N LEU A 466 -32.13 -1.98 16.85
CA LEU A 466 -30.81 -1.36 17.05
C LEU A 466 -30.41 -1.23 18.52
N HIS A 467 -31.02 -2.00 19.41
CA HIS A 467 -30.86 -1.85 20.85
C HIS A 467 -29.39 -1.86 21.32
N TYR A 468 -28.66 -2.91 20.93
CA TYR A 468 -27.29 -3.16 21.35
C TYR A 468 -26.30 -2.30 20.56
N GLU A 469 -26.58 -2.11 19.27
CA GLU A 469 -25.79 -1.29 18.36
C GLU A 469 -25.79 0.18 18.81
N ALA A 470 -26.93 0.69 19.31
CA ALA A 470 -27.02 2.03 19.88
C ALA A 470 -26.13 2.20 21.12
N LEU A 471 -26.08 1.21 22.02
CA LEU A 471 -25.18 1.24 23.18
C LEU A 471 -23.70 1.22 22.76
N THR A 472 -23.35 0.40 21.77
CA THR A 472 -22.00 0.35 21.21
C THR A 472 -21.60 1.67 20.56
N ILE A 473 -22.49 2.31 19.80
CA ILE A 473 -22.24 3.62 19.18
C ILE A 473 -22.10 4.72 20.23
N LEU A 474 -22.92 4.69 21.28
CA LEU A 474 -22.81 5.63 22.40
C LEU A 474 -21.44 5.55 23.08
N ASP A 475 -20.96 4.33 23.34
CA ASP A 475 -19.68 4.05 23.99
C ASP A 475 -18.47 4.36 23.08
N ALA A 476 -18.50 3.91 21.83
CA ALA A 476 -17.36 3.99 20.91
C ALA A 476 -17.20 5.36 20.22
N ALA A 477 -18.30 6.06 19.93
CA ALA A 477 -18.27 7.25 19.08
C ALA A 477 -18.89 8.49 19.74
N ILE A 478 -20.16 8.44 20.14
CA ILE A 478 -20.93 9.66 20.50
C ILE A 478 -20.42 10.32 21.80
N LEU A 479 -20.28 9.55 22.89
CA LEU A 479 -19.83 10.11 24.17
C LEU A 479 -18.38 10.60 24.10
N PRO A 480 -17.42 9.85 23.55
CA PRO A 480 -16.07 10.37 23.33
C PRO A 480 -16.03 11.61 22.41
N ALA A 481 -16.84 11.66 21.35
CA ALA A 481 -16.90 12.81 20.46
C ALA A 481 -17.42 14.06 21.18
N LEU A 482 -18.37 13.92 22.10
CA LEU A 482 -18.87 15.03 22.91
C LEU A 482 -17.74 15.70 23.72
N THR A 483 -16.76 14.92 24.19
CA THR A 483 -15.56 15.44 24.88
C THR A 483 -14.68 16.29 23.96
N LEU A 484 -14.59 15.94 22.67
CA LEU A 484 -13.80 16.68 21.68
C LEU A 484 -14.51 17.95 21.20
N MET A 485 -15.83 18.05 21.38
CA MET A 485 -16.58 19.25 21.05
C MET A 485 -16.39 20.33 22.12
N ASP A 486 -16.24 21.59 21.70
CA ASP A 486 -16.14 22.75 22.61
C ASP A 486 -17.47 23.11 23.29
N GLY A 487 -17.91 22.29 24.25
CA GLY A 487 -18.99 22.62 25.18
C GLY A 487 -20.35 22.87 24.50
N ASN A 488 -20.74 22.02 23.56
CA ASN A 488 -22.00 22.16 22.81
C ASN A 488 -23.22 21.67 23.62
N CYS A 489 -23.97 22.61 24.20
CA CYS A 489 -25.14 22.31 25.03
C CYS A 489 -26.26 21.59 24.29
N CYS A 490 -26.52 21.96 23.03
CA CYS A 490 -27.60 21.39 22.23
C CYS A 490 -27.35 19.91 21.94
N MET A 491 -26.09 19.57 21.62
CA MET A 491 -25.71 18.18 21.38
C MET A 491 -25.78 17.35 22.66
N ALA A 492 -25.34 17.88 23.80
CA ALA A 492 -25.45 17.20 25.09
C ALA A 492 -26.91 16.88 25.47
N GLU A 493 -27.85 17.81 25.23
CA GLU A 493 -29.28 17.55 25.43
C GLU A 493 -29.82 16.50 24.45
N GLU A 494 -29.45 16.56 23.16
CA GLU A 494 -29.92 15.55 22.21
C GLU A 494 -29.43 14.14 22.58
N VAL A 495 -28.16 14.00 23.01
CA VAL A 495 -27.60 12.74 23.52
C VAL A 495 -28.41 12.25 24.73
N TYR A 496 -28.79 13.13 25.64
CA TYR A 496 -29.63 12.76 26.78
C TYR A 496 -31.02 12.28 26.36
N THR A 497 -31.61 12.84 25.28
CA THR A 497 -32.92 12.38 24.81
C THR A 497 -32.93 10.92 24.37
N LEU A 498 -31.78 10.39 23.93
CA LEU A 498 -31.59 8.97 23.64
C LEU A 498 -31.27 8.18 24.92
N LEU A 499 -30.32 8.67 25.73
CA LEU A 499 -29.91 7.98 26.97
C LEU A 499 -31.07 7.73 27.92
N LYS A 500 -31.97 8.72 28.11
CA LYS A 500 -33.13 8.60 29.02
C LYS A 500 -34.10 7.44 28.69
N LEU A 501 -34.02 6.87 27.48
CA LEU A 501 -34.81 5.70 27.07
C LEU A 501 -34.23 4.38 27.60
N TYR A 502 -33.02 4.42 28.16
CA TYR A 502 -32.36 3.27 28.77
C TYR A 502 -32.48 3.31 30.30
N PRO A 503 -32.57 2.14 30.96
CA PRO A 503 -32.50 2.05 32.41
C PRO A 503 -31.24 2.69 32.97
N TYR A 504 -31.32 3.25 34.18
CA TYR A 504 -30.20 3.94 34.81
C TYR A 504 -28.95 3.06 34.96
N GLN A 505 -29.10 1.74 35.11
CA GLN A 505 -27.97 0.81 35.21
C GLN A 505 -27.11 0.85 33.95
N CYS A 506 -27.74 0.79 32.77
CA CYS A 506 -27.03 0.88 31.49
C CYS A 506 -26.35 2.24 31.32
N ARG A 507 -27.05 3.33 31.66
CA ARG A 507 -26.50 4.70 31.57
C ARG A 507 -25.27 4.87 32.46
N TYR A 508 -25.31 4.39 33.70
CA TYR A 508 -24.21 4.54 34.65
C TYR A 508 -23.01 3.67 34.28
N CYS A 509 -23.23 2.50 33.67
CA CYS A 509 -22.16 1.72 33.05
C CYS A 509 -21.47 2.50 31.92
N LEU A 510 -22.24 3.16 31.04
CA LEU A 510 -21.68 4.00 29.98
C LEU A 510 -20.90 5.20 30.56
N TYR A 511 -21.43 5.88 31.58
CA TYR A 511 -20.72 6.99 32.22
C TYR A 511 -19.40 6.56 32.86
N SER A 512 -19.35 5.37 33.46
CA SER A 512 -18.11 4.79 34.00
C SER A 512 -17.07 4.56 32.91
N ARG A 513 -17.45 3.94 31.79
CA ARG A 513 -16.56 3.71 30.65
C ARG A 513 -16.10 5.01 30.00
N TRP A 514 -17.00 5.98 29.90
CA TRP A 514 -16.68 7.30 29.36
C TRP A 514 -15.66 8.05 30.23
N LYS A 515 -15.81 7.99 31.57
CA LYS A 515 -14.87 8.60 32.52
C LYS A 515 -13.51 7.91 32.50
N ASN A 516 -13.48 6.58 32.53
CA ASN A 516 -12.26 5.82 32.84
C ASN A 516 -11.54 5.28 31.60
N GLU A 517 -12.27 4.69 30.65
CA GLU A 517 -11.66 3.95 29.53
C GLU A 517 -11.52 4.81 28.28
N SER A 518 -12.54 5.62 27.94
CA SER A 518 -12.58 6.36 26.68
C SER A 518 -11.43 7.36 26.55
N GLY A 519 -11.04 8.00 27.66
CA GLY A 519 -10.01 9.03 27.68
C GLY A 519 -8.56 8.52 27.59
N GLU A 520 -8.33 7.21 27.68
CA GLU A 520 -6.98 6.62 27.63
C GLU A 520 -6.65 6.00 26.25
N ARG A 521 -7.67 5.78 25.41
CA ARG A 521 -7.52 5.10 24.12
C ARG A 521 -6.95 5.99 23.01
N LEU A 522 -7.16 7.31 23.08
CA LEU A 522 -6.79 8.24 22.00
C LEU A 522 -5.98 9.44 22.51
N PRO A 523 -4.83 9.77 21.90
CA PRO A 523 -4.00 10.92 22.28
C PRO A 523 -4.75 12.25 22.30
N ALA A 524 -5.65 12.48 21.33
CA ALA A 524 -6.47 13.70 21.28
C ALA A 524 -7.36 13.85 22.53
N LEU A 525 -8.03 12.78 22.95
CA LEU A 525 -8.86 12.78 24.16
C LEU A 525 -8.03 12.97 25.42
N MET A 526 -6.83 12.38 25.48
CA MET A 526 -5.88 12.55 26.58
C MET A 526 -5.49 14.03 26.77
N ARG A 527 -5.13 14.72 25.67
CA ARG A 527 -4.80 16.14 25.69
C ARG A 527 -5.97 17.00 26.15
N VAL A 528 -7.17 16.79 25.58
CA VAL A 528 -8.39 17.52 25.95
C VAL A 528 -8.77 17.29 27.42
N ARG A 529 -8.58 16.07 27.93
CA ARG A 529 -8.77 15.73 29.35
C ARG A 529 -7.85 16.55 30.25
N GLY A 530 -6.55 16.61 29.92
CA GLY A 530 -5.57 17.41 30.65
C GLY A 530 -5.93 18.90 30.70
N ASN A 531 -6.28 19.46 29.54
CA ASN A 531 -6.70 20.86 29.41
C ASN A 531 -7.97 21.17 30.20
N SER A 532 -8.97 20.29 30.11
CA SER A 532 -10.23 20.43 30.83
C SER A 532 -10.00 20.42 32.35
N LEU A 533 -9.15 19.52 32.86
CA LEU A 533 -8.84 19.46 34.29
C LEU A 533 -8.19 20.76 34.80
N GLN A 534 -7.28 21.37 34.04
CA GLN A 534 -6.70 22.66 34.41
C GLN A 534 -7.75 23.78 34.47
N ARG A 535 -8.63 23.84 33.47
CA ARG A 535 -9.74 24.81 33.44
C ARG A 535 -10.68 24.62 34.63
N ILE A 536 -11.02 23.37 34.95
CA ILE A 536 -11.85 23.02 36.12
C ILE A 536 -11.19 23.50 37.41
N LYS A 537 -9.91 23.18 37.64
CA LYS A 537 -9.14 23.63 38.82
C LYS A 537 -9.11 25.16 38.92
N HIS A 538 -8.90 25.85 37.80
CA HIS A 538 -8.85 27.31 37.75
C HIS A 538 -10.19 27.96 38.13
N ILE A 539 -11.30 27.46 37.58
CA ILE A 539 -12.65 27.95 37.86
C ILE A 539 -13.02 27.69 39.31
N MET A 540 -12.82 26.46 39.81
CA MET A 540 -13.21 26.07 41.18
C MET A 540 -12.48 26.87 42.27
N LYS A 541 -11.22 27.28 42.05
CA LYS A 541 -10.49 28.18 42.97
C LYS A 541 -11.11 29.57 43.10
N ARG A 542 -11.93 29.99 42.13
CA ARG A 542 -12.52 31.32 42.05
C ARG A 542 -14.01 31.34 42.39
N VAL A 543 -14.66 30.20 42.59
CA VAL A 543 -16.09 30.14 42.94
C VAL A 543 -16.31 30.74 44.34
N SER A 544 -17.12 31.79 44.40
CA SER A 544 -17.54 32.45 45.64
C SER A 544 -19.02 32.84 45.57
N LYS A 545 -19.59 33.32 46.68
CA LYS A 545 -21.00 33.78 46.73
C LYS A 545 -21.26 34.99 45.82
N GLU A 546 -20.25 35.79 45.51
CA GLU A 546 -20.40 37.03 44.74
C GLU A 546 -20.37 36.81 43.23
N ASN A 547 -19.75 35.71 42.77
CA ASN A 547 -19.50 35.46 41.34
C ASN A 547 -20.15 34.17 40.80
N ILE A 548 -21.24 33.72 41.45
CA ILE A 548 -22.00 32.52 41.10
C ILE A 548 -22.46 32.52 39.64
N LYS A 549 -23.00 33.65 39.14
CA LYS A 549 -23.51 33.73 37.76
C LYS A 549 -22.40 33.57 36.70
N PRO A 550 -21.31 34.35 36.70
CA PRO A 550 -20.25 34.19 35.71
C PRO A 550 -19.52 32.85 35.84
N GLN A 551 -19.18 32.41 37.05
CA GLN A 551 -18.52 31.11 37.25
C GLN A 551 -19.45 29.95 36.91
N GLY A 552 -20.73 30.03 37.28
CA GLY A 552 -21.73 29.01 36.96
C GLY A 552 -21.94 28.82 35.45
N ARG A 553 -21.87 29.89 34.65
CA ARG A 553 -21.90 29.77 33.18
C ARG A 553 -20.66 29.07 32.61
N LEU A 554 -19.48 29.33 33.18
CA LEU A 554 -18.24 28.67 32.79
C LEU A 554 -18.26 27.18 33.17
N ILE A 555 -18.74 26.86 34.38
CA ILE A 555 -18.99 25.50 34.84
C ILE A 555 -19.96 24.80 33.88
N GLY A 556 -21.06 25.46 33.50
CA GLY A 556 -22.00 24.96 32.50
C GLY A 556 -21.31 24.59 31.18
N LYS A 557 -20.58 25.53 30.57
CA LYS A 557 -19.85 25.27 29.31
C LYS A 557 -18.92 24.07 29.38
N LEU A 558 -18.15 23.92 30.47
CA LEU A 558 -17.27 22.75 30.65
C LEU A 558 -18.05 21.46 30.90
N SER A 559 -19.16 21.54 31.61
CA SER A 559 -20.01 20.38 31.93
C SER A 559 -20.67 19.75 30.69
N HIS A 560 -20.82 20.50 29.60
CA HIS A 560 -21.45 19.99 28.37
C HIS A 560 -20.51 19.08 27.58
N ALA A 561 -19.20 19.30 27.65
CA ALA A 561 -18.21 18.48 26.96
C ALA A 561 -17.86 17.23 27.79
N ALA A 562 -17.54 17.41 29.08
CA ALA A 562 -17.11 16.30 29.93
C ALA A 562 -17.56 16.48 31.41
N PRO A 563 -18.83 16.19 31.73
CA PRO A 563 -19.40 16.39 33.05
C PRO A 563 -18.76 15.51 34.14
N ALA A 564 -18.38 14.27 33.82
CA ALA A 564 -17.84 13.34 34.81
C ALA A 564 -16.54 13.86 35.46
N PHE A 565 -15.62 14.41 34.66
CA PHE A 565 -14.35 14.98 35.18
C PHE A 565 -14.58 16.23 36.02
N LEU A 566 -15.54 17.06 35.62
CA LEU A 566 -15.94 18.24 36.37
C LEU A 566 -16.46 17.85 37.75
N PHE A 567 -17.41 16.91 37.82
CA PHE A 567 -18.01 16.51 39.09
C PHE A 567 -17.06 15.75 40.00
N ASP A 568 -16.17 14.92 39.47
CA ASP A 568 -15.15 14.23 40.25
C ASP A 568 -14.31 15.21 41.07
N TYR A 569 -13.83 16.28 40.43
CA TYR A 569 -13.08 17.34 41.13
C TYR A 569 -13.98 18.21 42.01
N MET A 570 -15.18 18.57 41.56
CA MET A 570 -16.11 19.40 42.36
C MET A 570 -16.52 18.72 43.66
N LEU A 571 -16.86 17.43 43.62
CA LEU A 571 -17.23 16.65 44.79
C LEU A 571 -16.06 16.53 45.77
N LEU A 572 -14.84 16.35 45.28
CA LEU A 572 -13.63 16.36 46.11
C LEU A 572 -13.43 17.71 46.83
N GLN A 573 -13.72 18.83 46.17
CA GLN A 573 -13.66 20.16 46.81
C GLN A 573 -14.76 20.34 47.85
N ILE A 574 -16.00 19.87 47.57
CA ILE A 574 -17.13 19.97 48.51
C ILE A 574 -16.90 19.11 49.76
N GLN A 575 -16.30 17.93 49.61
CA GLN A 575 -15.94 17.08 50.75
C GLN A 575 -14.91 17.72 51.69
N THR A 576 -14.12 18.68 51.18
CA THR A 576 -13.11 19.41 51.95
C THR A 576 -13.63 20.75 52.48
N TYR A 577 -14.55 21.42 51.75
CA TYR A 577 -14.96 22.80 52.00
C TYR A 577 -16.49 22.99 51.93
N ASP A 578 -17.15 22.99 53.08
CA ASP A 578 -18.62 23.09 53.20
C ASP A 578 -19.20 24.43 52.71
N ASN A 579 -18.42 25.50 52.79
CA ASN A 579 -18.84 26.84 52.36
C ASN A 579 -19.11 26.94 50.84
N LEU A 580 -18.61 25.99 50.04
CA LEU A 580 -18.81 25.92 48.60
C LEU A 580 -20.15 25.28 48.20
N ILE A 581 -20.84 24.59 49.12
CA ILE A 581 -22.09 23.86 48.82
C ILE A 581 -23.13 24.79 48.20
N GLY A 582 -23.43 25.92 48.85
CA GLY A 582 -24.42 26.90 48.36
C GLY A 582 -24.10 27.43 46.95
N PRO A 583 -22.92 28.06 46.73
CA PRO A 583 -22.50 28.55 45.42
C PRO A 583 -22.51 27.50 44.31
N VAL A 584 -22.08 26.27 44.60
CA VAL A 584 -22.09 25.19 43.62
C VAL A 584 -23.52 24.77 43.26
N VAL A 585 -24.39 24.56 44.25
CA VAL A 585 -25.80 24.17 44.02
C VAL A 585 -26.54 25.23 43.20
N GLU A 586 -26.21 26.51 43.34
CA GLU A 586 -26.74 27.57 42.48
C GLU A 586 -26.18 27.55 41.07
N SER A 587 -24.90 27.21 40.92
CA SER A 587 -24.23 27.09 39.62
C SER A 587 -24.79 25.93 38.78
N LEU A 588 -25.30 24.87 39.42
CA LEU A 588 -25.95 23.74 38.76
C LEU A 588 -27.16 24.13 37.88
N LYS A 589 -27.73 25.34 38.05
CA LYS A 589 -28.83 25.85 37.20
C LYS A 589 -28.46 25.96 35.71
N TYR A 590 -27.18 26.13 35.39
CA TYR A 590 -26.71 26.29 34.01
C TYR A 590 -26.32 24.97 33.32
N LEU A 591 -26.59 23.83 33.95
CA LEU A 591 -26.23 22.52 33.45
C LEU A 591 -27.33 21.92 32.58
N THR A 592 -26.92 20.99 31.71
CA THR A 592 -27.85 20.19 30.90
C THR A 592 -28.44 19.04 31.70
N SER A 593 -29.55 18.49 31.21
CA SER A 593 -30.16 17.26 31.73
C SER A 593 -29.16 16.10 31.78
N LEU A 594 -28.28 16.00 30.77
CA LEU A 594 -27.18 15.02 30.74
C LEU A 594 -26.23 15.22 31.92
N SER A 595 -25.75 16.45 32.12
CA SER A 595 -24.81 16.77 33.20
C SER A 595 -25.44 16.50 34.58
N LEU A 596 -26.74 16.78 34.77
CA LEU A 596 -27.44 16.48 36.02
C LEU A 596 -27.55 14.98 36.30
N ASP A 597 -27.77 14.16 35.27
CA ASP A 597 -27.81 12.70 35.41
C ASP A 597 -26.41 12.12 35.71
N VAL A 598 -25.37 12.63 35.06
CA VAL A 598 -23.97 12.26 35.33
C VAL A 598 -23.55 12.68 36.74
N LEU A 599 -24.06 13.81 37.26
CA LEU A 599 -23.86 14.19 38.67
C LEU A 599 -24.41 13.11 39.63
N GLY A 600 -25.57 12.53 39.31
CA GLY A 600 -26.14 11.42 40.08
C GLY A 600 -25.21 10.19 40.12
N TYR A 601 -24.58 9.86 38.99
CA TYR A 601 -23.57 8.81 38.91
C TYR A 601 -22.32 9.14 39.74
N CYS A 602 -21.73 10.32 39.57
CA CYS A 602 -20.53 10.73 40.31
C CYS A 602 -20.78 10.82 41.82
N LEU A 603 -21.98 11.21 42.26
CA LEU A 603 -22.37 11.19 43.67
C LEU A 603 -22.37 9.77 44.23
N LEU A 604 -22.93 8.79 43.51
CA LEU A 604 -22.89 7.39 43.92
C LEU A 604 -21.48 6.83 43.94
N GLU A 605 -20.67 7.16 42.95
CA GLU A 605 -19.27 6.78 42.89
C GLU A 605 -18.51 7.32 44.11
N ALA A 606 -18.68 8.61 44.45
CA ALA A 606 -18.08 9.23 45.63
C ALA A 606 -18.55 8.60 46.95
N LEU A 607 -19.84 8.26 47.08
CA LEU A 607 -20.39 7.54 48.24
C LEU A 607 -19.87 6.11 48.34
N SER A 608 -19.56 5.48 47.20
CA SER A 608 -18.98 4.13 47.16
C SER A 608 -17.50 4.10 47.49
N ALA A 609 -16.75 5.14 47.09
CA ALA A 609 -15.31 5.30 47.34
C ALA A 609 -14.98 5.75 48.77
N GLY A 610 -16.00 6.16 49.54
CA GLY A 610 -15.89 6.57 50.94
C GLY A 610 -15.13 5.54 51.77
N ARG A 611 -13.98 5.97 52.31
CA ARG A 611 -13.14 5.15 53.20
C ARG A 611 -13.96 4.74 54.43
N THR A 612 -13.90 3.46 54.78
CA THR A 612 -14.40 2.99 56.08
C THR A 612 -13.71 3.81 57.18
N PRO A 613 -14.48 4.38 58.14
CA PRO A 613 -13.89 5.17 59.21
C PRO A 613 -12.96 4.27 60.05
N GLN A 614 -11.67 4.62 60.10
CA GLN A 614 -10.77 4.10 61.12
C GLN A 614 -11.12 4.78 62.43
N GLY A 615 -11.95 4.13 63.24
CA GLY A 615 -12.12 4.41 64.67
C GLY A 615 -12.81 5.72 65.03
N GLY A 616 -14.10 5.64 65.34
CA GLY A 616 -14.83 6.70 66.04
C GLY A 616 -16.34 6.56 65.85
N ALA A 617 -17.12 6.73 66.93
CA ALA A 617 -18.59 6.70 66.89
C ALA A 617 -19.23 7.93 66.18
N ALA A 618 -18.42 8.85 65.65
CA ALA A 618 -18.87 10.05 64.95
C ALA A 618 -18.88 9.84 63.44
N HIS A 619 -19.95 10.28 62.77
CA HIS A 619 -20.01 10.28 61.31
C HIS A 619 -18.89 11.15 60.72
N PRO A 620 -18.21 10.71 59.66
CA PRO A 620 -17.14 11.49 59.06
C PRO A 620 -17.65 12.83 58.51
N PRO A 621 -16.96 13.96 58.76
CA PRO A 621 -17.36 15.28 58.27
C PRO A 621 -17.55 15.35 56.75
N TRP A 622 -16.70 14.67 55.98
CA TRP A 622 -16.82 14.61 54.51
C TRP A 622 -18.15 13.99 54.06
N LEU A 623 -18.67 13.00 54.81
CA LEU A 623 -19.93 12.33 54.50
C LEU A 623 -21.12 13.23 54.83
N GLN A 624 -21.05 14.00 55.92
CA GLN A 624 -22.06 15.00 56.26
C GLN A 624 -22.12 16.11 55.21
N ALA A 625 -20.96 16.62 54.77
CA ALA A 625 -20.86 17.61 53.70
C ALA A 625 -21.45 17.10 52.38
N LEU A 626 -21.10 15.87 52.00
CA LEU A 626 -21.61 15.24 50.78
C LEU A 626 -23.12 14.96 50.86
N ALA A 627 -23.63 14.53 52.02
CA ALA A 627 -25.06 14.34 52.25
C ALA A 627 -25.83 15.67 52.22
N ALA A 628 -25.29 16.72 52.82
CA ALA A 628 -25.86 18.07 52.77
C ALA A 628 -25.90 18.62 51.34
N PHE A 629 -24.83 18.42 50.57
CA PHE A 629 -24.80 18.75 49.15
C PHE A 629 -25.81 17.95 48.34
N ALA A 630 -25.84 16.62 48.49
CA ALA A 630 -26.81 15.77 47.80
C ALA A 630 -28.25 16.22 48.12
N GLY A 631 -28.59 16.40 49.39
CA GLY A 631 -29.91 16.89 49.81
C GLY A 631 -30.27 18.25 49.20
N ALA A 632 -29.33 19.19 49.16
CA ALA A 632 -29.54 20.50 48.53
C ALA A 632 -29.68 20.42 47.00
N ALA A 633 -28.90 19.56 46.34
CA ALA A 633 -28.92 19.35 44.90
C ALA A 633 -30.23 18.68 44.45
N PHE A 634 -30.61 17.56 45.06
CA PHE A 634 -31.86 16.83 44.77
C PHE A 634 -33.12 17.64 45.12
N LYS A 635 -33.06 18.51 46.13
CA LYS A 635 -34.19 19.40 46.46
C LYS A 635 -34.41 20.49 45.41
N LYS A 636 -33.34 21.01 44.80
CA LYS A 636 -33.38 22.19 43.92
C LYS A 636 -33.48 21.83 42.44
N HIS A 637 -32.89 20.72 42.02
CA HIS A 637 -32.77 20.31 40.62
C HIS A 637 -33.41 18.95 40.39
N ASN A 638 -33.93 18.74 39.17
CA ASN A 638 -34.60 17.49 38.79
C ASN A 638 -33.57 16.41 38.44
N ILE A 639 -33.01 15.76 39.45
CA ILE A 639 -32.05 14.64 39.32
C ILE A 639 -32.79 13.35 39.68
N GLU A 640 -32.59 12.29 38.91
CA GLU A 640 -33.23 11.00 39.18
C GLU A 640 -32.71 10.37 40.51
N LEU A 641 -33.63 10.06 41.44
CA LEU A 641 -33.28 9.50 42.76
C LEU A 641 -33.19 7.96 42.79
N THR A 642 -33.66 7.26 41.74
CA THR A 642 -33.78 5.79 41.71
C THR A 642 -32.49 5.09 42.11
N ALA A 643 -31.36 5.51 41.53
CA ALA A 643 -30.07 4.91 41.75
C ALA A 643 -29.57 5.10 43.20
N LEU A 644 -29.82 6.28 43.79
CA LEU A 644 -29.48 6.57 45.18
C LEU A 644 -30.31 5.74 46.16
N LEU A 645 -31.62 5.64 45.93
CA LEU A 645 -32.51 4.82 46.76
C LEU A 645 -32.10 3.33 46.71
N GLN A 646 -31.78 2.82 45.52
CA GLN A 646 -31.31 1.45 45.37
C GLN A 646 -29.96 1.23 46.05
N PHE A 647 -29.03 2.19 45.98
CA PHE A 647 -27.77 2.14 46.71
C PHE A 647 -27.98 2.07 48.23
N VAL A 648 -28.85 2.92 48.78
CA VAL A 648 -29.18 2.92 50.21
C VAL A 648 -29.84 1.60 50.60
N ALA A 649 -30.82 1.12 49.83
CA ALA A 649 -31.47 -0.17 50.08
C ALA A 649 -30.47 -1.35 50.07
N ASN A 650 -29.52 -1.34 49.15
CA ASN A 650 -28.47 -2.36 49.07
C ASN A 650 -27.51 -2.29 50.26
N ARG A 651 -27.10 -1.09 50.68
CA ARG A 651 -26.25 -0.91 51.88
C ARG A 651 -26.96 -1.34 53.16
N LEU A 652 -28.25 -1.05 53.28
CA LEU A 652 -29.08 -1.51 54.40
C LEU A 652 -29.20 -3.04 54.43
N LYS A 653 -29.42 -3.68 53.27
CA LYS A 653 -29.42 -5.15 53.16
C LYS A 653 -28.06 -5.75 53.55
N ALA A 654 -26.96 -5.11 53.15
CA ALA A 654 -25.60 -5.57 53.40
C ALA A 654 -25.10 -5.41 54.85
N HIS A 655 -25.93 -4.93 55.80
CA HIS A 655 -25.56 -4.72 57.21
C HIS A 655 -24.28 -3.87 57.41
N GLN A 656 -24.01 -2.91 56.54
CA GLN A 656 -23.03 -1.87 56.85
C GLN A 656 -23.67 -0.82 57.76
N ARG A 657 -23.37 -0.95 59.07
CA ARG A 657 -23.39 0.18 60.01
C ARG A 657 -22.24 1.13 59.74
#